data_AF-A0A5J4ZIX8-F1
#
_entry.id   AF-A0A5J4ZIX8-F1
#
_cell.length_a   1.000
_cell.length_b   1.000
_cell.length_c   1.000
_cell.angle_alpha   90.00
_cell.angle_beta   90.00
_cell.angle_gamma   90.00
#
_symmetry.space_group_name_H-M   'P 1'
#
loop_
_entity.id
_entity.type
_entity.pdbx_description
1 polymer ?
#
loop_
_entity_poly.entity_id
_entity_poly.type
_entity_poly.pdbx_seq_one_letter_code
_entity_poly.pdbx_strand_id
1 'polypeptide(L)'
;MAEQILFNFAENILLKLGSSALQQIGLAWGVTKELEKLKKTISTVRNVLLDAQEQQISNRAVKEWLERLNDIVYDVDDLVDEFATDAQRRKVEIHGSIIREVRYFFTRSNPFKFRYGMGRKIRDVRERLDEVAKDMRDFKFVVRQVDRPIERRVRQETYSFPSSNVVGRENDKEAIIQLLMHSTDEENVSIIPIVGLGGLGKTTLAQLVYNDYRVQSQFHERFWVCVSNDFDLREVIKKIVKSVGDTGSDNLEIEQLQSRLRQILGNQNFFLVLDDVWNEDLVKWRNLKDLLMVGGKGSKIIVTTRGQKVAEIMGTVPSYVLKGLSNDDSLSVLLKWAFKQGDEEKHQDLVNIGREIVKKCGGVPLAARTLGALLFSKIDVHDWLQVRDNEIWELVQKDNDILPVLKLSYDQMSSYLKHCFAYFSLLKKDQAFPKDWMIYNWMAQGFIESSNQNEELEDIGESYFDELVRRSFIEISEEGEGLFKMHDLVHDLAQFVASSECLTIKSTTKSIPERVRHVNFDSSLHKGFPRPLLEVKKLRTIHMGSGFGSIIPSEILNFRFLRVLVFFGLNFKVPSSIGDLKHLSLFCLARNRGAKTLPESFGRLVNLQYVNLNRTYLNEWPKTFGNLINLRRLVLSTRFTSLPEKVIGRLTSLRALIICHSAELTSLTEAMGKVTRLRRLEVSFCPKLVSFPSCVRRLTALMELKVAYCRNLVTLSESFASLTSLRMVQIISCPKLLSLPEGIDRVPMVKIDGRELHRHGLIRPTVESLR
;
A
#
# COMPACT_ATOMS: atom_id res chain seq x y z
N MET A 1 -5.80 19.14 8.26
CA MET A 1 -7.09 19.54 7.67
C MET A 1 -7.91 18.26 7.58
N ALA A 2 -9.17 18.25 8.06
CA ALA A 2 -10.02 17.06 7.99
C ALA A 2 -10.86 17.17 6.71
N GLU A 3 -10.26 16.84 5.57
CA GLU A 3 -10.88 17.07 4.27
C GLU A 3 -11.67 15.86 3.79
N GLN A 4 -12.95 16.05 3.49
CA GLN A 4 -13.84 15.10 2.79
C GLN A 4 -14.05 13.72 3.44
N ILE A 5 -13.50 13.49 4.64
CA ILE A 5 -13.54 12.19 5.29
C ILE A 5 -14.95 11.77 5.71
N LEU A 6 -15.63 12.72 6.35
CA LEU A 6 -16.92 12.51 6.97
C LEU A 6 -18.05 12.14 6.01
N PHE A 7 -17.98 12.61 4.76
CA PHE A 7 -19.08 12.44 3.80
C PHE A 7 -19.24 10.97 3.43
N ASN A 8 -18.12 10.30 3.14
CA ASN A 8 -18.11 8.90 2.73
C ASN A 8 -18.45 7.96 3.89
N PHE A 9 -17.92 8.25 5.09
CA PHE A 9 -18.33 7.52 6.29
C PHE A 9 -19.83 7.63 6.52
N ALA A 10 -20.43 8.82 6.36
CA ALA A 10 -21.87 9.00 6.46
C ALA A 10 -22.63 8.18 5.40
N GLU A 11 -22.19 8.16 4.13
CA GLU A 11 -22.78 7.30 3.08
C GLU A 11 -22.74 5.82 3.45
N ASN A 12 -21.56 5.34 3.87
CA ASN A 12 -21.36 3.94 4.25
C ASN A 12 -22.22 3.55 5.46
N ILE A 13 -22.34 4.42 6.45
CA ILE A 13 -23.24 4.19 7.59
C ILE A 13 -24.69 4.11 7.11
N LEU A 14 -25.14 5.00 6.23
CA LEU A 14 -26.51 4.97 5.69
C LEU A 14 -26.81 3.67 4.92
N LEU A 15 -25.85 3.20 4.11
CA LEU A 15 -25.95 1.91 3.42
C LEU A 15 -26.05 0.74 4.41
N LYS A 16 -25.18 0.71 5.43
CA LYS A 16 -25.22 -0.31 6.48
C LYS A 16 -26.54 -0.29 7.24
N LEU A 17 -27.02 0.88 7.66
CA LEU A 17 -28.31 1.06 8.34
C LEU A 17 -29.50 0.58 7.48
N GLY A 18 -29.38 0.68 6.14
CA GLY A 18 -30.36 0.14 5.19
C GLY A 18 -30.26 -1.37 4.95
N SER A 19 -29.24 -2.05 5.47
CA SER A 19 -29.01 -3.47 5.18
C SER A 19 -30.03 -4.40 5.84
N SER A 20 -30.38 -5.49 5.14
CA SER A 20 -31.29 -6.52 5.65
C SER A 20 -30.83 -7.13 6.99
N ALA A 21 -29.52 -7.22 7.21
CA ALA A 21 -28.97 -7.72 8.47
C ALA A 21 -29.34 -6.80 9.65
N LEU A 22 -29.20 -5.48 9.50
CA LEU A 22 -29.54 -4.52 10.54
C LEU A 22 -31.06 -4.32 10.68
N GLN A 23 -31.82 -4.45 9.59
CA GLN A 23 -33.28 -4.46 9.65
C GLN A 23 -33.82 -5.65 10.47
N GLN A 24 -33.24 -6.85 10.29
CA GLN A 24 -33.60 -8.04 11.10
C GLN A 24 -33.26 -7.87 12.59
N ILE A 25 -32.16 -7.17 12.91
CA ILE A 25 -31.77 -6.81 14.28
C ILE A 25 -32.74 -5.75 14.85
N GLY A 26 -33.18 -4.81 14.01
CA GLY A 26 -34.07 -3.71 14.35
C GLY A 26 -35.43 -4.16 14.90
N LEU A 27 -35.93 -5.34 14.49
CA LEU A 27 -37.19 -5.93 14.97
C LEU A 27 -37.26 -6.17 16.50
N ALA A 28 -36.17 -5.93 17.23
CA ALA A 28 -36.17 -5.83 18.69
C ALA A 28 -36.84 -4.52 19.17
N TRP A 29 -37.81 -4.65 20.08
CA TRP A 29 -38.56 -3.53 20.66
C TRP A 29 -37.65 -2.34 21.08
N GLY A 30 -37.92 -1.14 20.54
CA GLY A 30 -37.21 0.09 20.84
C GLY A 30 -35.96 0.39 19.99
N VAL A 31 -35.44 -0.57 19.22
CA VAL A 31 -34.22 -0.39 18.40
C VAL A 31 -34.55 0.24 17.03
N THR A 32 -35.63 -0.17 16.36
CA THR A 32 -36.03 0.38 15.05
C THR A 32 -36.18 1.90 15.07
N LYS A 33 -36.88 2.43 16.08
CA LYS A 33 -37.15 3.87 16.19
C LYS A 33 -35.87 4.68 16.35
N GLU A 34 -34.91 4.14 17.09
CA GLU A 34 -33.62 4.77 17.33
C GLU A 34 -32.71 4.72 16.10
N LEU A 35 -32.71 3.58 15.38
CA LEU A 35 -32.00 3.46 14.09
C LEU A 35 -32.55 4.39 13.02
N GLU A 36 -33.87 4.55 12.91
CA GLU A 36 -34.49 5.46 11.94
C GLU A 36 -34.17 6.94 12.24
N LYS A 37 -34.17 7.33 13.52
CA LYS A 37 -33.72 8.67 13.92
C LYS A 37 -32.26 8.88 13.58
N LEU A 38 -31.39 7.93 13.94
CA LEU A 38 -29.96 8.00 13.63
C LEU A 38 -29.73 8.15 12.12
N LYS A 39 -30.42 7.35 11.31
CA LYS A 39 -30.40 7.44 9.84
C LYS A 39 -30.80 8.83 9.35
N LYS A 40 -31.88 9.40 9.91
CA LYS A 40 -32.34 10.75 9.57
C LYS A 40 -31.28 11.81 9.89
N THR A 41 -30.72 11.79 11.10
CA THR A 41 -29.71 12.78 11.52
C THR A 41 -28.45 12.68 10.66
N ILE A 42 -27.94 11.48 10.39
CA ILE A 42 -26.76 11.28 9.51
C ILE A 42 -27.04 11.77 8.09
N SER A 43 -28.24 11.53 7.56
CA SER A 43 -28.62 12.05 6.24
C SER A 43 -28.65 13.58 6.21
N THR A 44 -29.10 14.23 7.28
CA THR A 44 -29.09 15.71 7.38
C THR A 44 -27.66 16.24 7.44
N VAL A 45 -26.81 15.62 8.27
CA VAL A 45 -25.38 15.96 8.38
C VAL A 45 -24.69 15.82 7.03
N ARG A 46 -24.89 14.69 6.34
CA ARG A 46 -24.24 14.38 5.06
C ARG A 46 -24.43 15.49 4.03
N ASN A 47 -25.65 16.03 3.95
CA ASN A 47 -26.02 17.01 2.93
C ASN A 47 -25.30 18.37 3.04
N VAL A 48 -24.66 18.66 4.20
CA VAL A 48 -23.93 19.91 4.43
C VAL A 48 -22.41 19.72 4.57
N LEU A 49 -21.93 18.46 4.59
CA LEU A 49 -20.54 18.15 4.91
C LEU A 49 -19.54 18.71 3.90
N LEU A 50 -19.87 18.69 2.60
CA LEU A 50 -18.97 19.19 1.55
C LEU A 50 -18.74 20.70 1.70
N ASP A 51 -19.81 21.45 1.95
CA ASP A 51 -19.74 22.90 2.15
C ASP A 51 -18.98 23.24 3.44
N ALA A 52 -19.28 22.54 4.54
CA ALA A 52 -18.54 22.71 5.79
C ALA A 52 -17.04 22.43 5.64
N GLN A 53 -16.66 21.45 4.83
CA GLN A 53 -15.26 21.09 4.59
C GLN A 53 -14.48 22.14 3.80
N GLU A 54 -15.12 22.83 2.86
CA GLU A 54 -14.51 23.97 2.18
C GLU A 54 -14.36 25.16 3.13
N GLN A 55 -15.40 25.45 3.91
CA GLN A 55 -15.39 26.55 4.88
C GLN A 55 -14.37 26.35 6.02
N GLN A 56 -13.92 25.13 6.30
CA GLN A 56 -12.93 24.85 7.36
C GLN A 56 -11.58 25.54 7.13
N ILE A 57 -11.25 25.87 5.87
CA ILE A 57 -9.97 26.48 5.50
C ILE A 57 -9.87 27.90 6.07
N SER A 58 -10.98 28.64 6.03
CA SER A 58 -11.06 30.03 6.48
C SER A 58 -11.77 30.20 7.83
N ASN A 59 -12.51 29.18 8.31
CA ASN A 59 -13.28 29.26 9.56
C ASN A 59 -12.86 28.19 10.60
N ARG A 60 -12.19 28.66 11.66
CA ARG A 60 -11.73 27.81 12.76
C ARG A 60 -12.87 27.14 13.53
N ALA A 61 -14.01 27.80 13.71
CA ALA A 61 -15.15 27.22 14.43
C ALA A 61 -15.76 26.05 13.65
N VAL A 62 -15.84 26.17 12.31
CA VAL A 62 -16.28 25.08 11.43
C VAL A 62 -15.30 23.90 11.49
N LYS A 63 -13.99 24.17 11.53
CA LYS A 63 -12.96 23.13 11.70
C LYS A 63 -13.14 22.37 13.02
N GLU A 64 -13.28 23.07 14.15
CA GLU A 64 -13.49 22.44 15.47
C GLU A 64 -14.81 21.65 15.52
N TRP A 65 -15.85 22.13 14.84
CA TRP A 65 -17.12 21.43 14.68
C TRP A 65 -16.99 20.14 13.86
N LEU A 66 -16.32 20.19 12.71
CA LEU A 66 -16.04 19.00 11.87
C LEU A 66 -15.21 17.96 12.64
N GLU A 67 -14.22 18.42 13.40
CA GLU A 67 -13.40 17.57 14.23
C GLU A 67 -14.20 16.84 15.32
N ARG A 68 -15.17 17.51 15.99
CA ARG A 68 -16.10 16.86 16.93
C ARG A 68 -17.03 15.87 16.22
N LEU A 69 -17.57 16.26 15.06
CA LEU A 69 -18.46 15.42 14.27
C LEU A 69 -17.76 14.13 13.84
N ASN A 70 -16.49 14.22 13.46
CA ASN A 70 -15.68 13.08 13.03
C ASN A 70 -15.58 11.98 14.09
N ASP A 71 -15.32 12.36 15.34
CA ASP A 71 -15.25 11.39 16.44
C ASP A 71 -16.58 10.68 16.68
N ILE A 72 -17.71 11.39 16.52
CA ILE A 72 -19.05 10.81 16.67
C ILE A 72 -19.37 9.88 15.50
N VAL A 73 -19.06 10.28 14.26
CA VAL A 73 -19.30 9.46 13.07
C VAL A 73 -18.49 8.16 13.14
N TYR A 74 -17.25 8.21 13.65
CA TYR A 74 -16.49 7.01 13.95
C TYR A 74 -17.15 6.12 15.01
N ASP A 75 -17.62 6.70 16.11
CA ASP A 75 -18.35 5.96 17.15
C ASP A 75 -19.63 5.30 16.60
N VAL A 76 -20.35 5.97 15.68
CA VAL A 76 -21.51 5.40 14.97
C VAL A 76 -21.07 4.21 14.10
N ASP A 77 -20.06 4.41 13.25
CA ASP A 77 -19.59 3.38 12.32
C ASP A 77 -19.15 2.12 13.06
N ASP A 78 -18.39 2.27 14.15
CA ASP A 78 -17.98 1.17 15.00
C ASP A 78 -19.17 0.50 15.69
N LEU A 79 -20.18 1.24 16.13
CA LEU A 79 -21.37 0.65 16.74
C LEU A 79 -22.19 -0.17 15.73
N VAL A 80 -22.40 0.37 14.53
CA VAL A 80 -23.14 -0.28 13.44
C VAL A 80 -22.42 -1.57 13.00
N ASP A 81 -21.10 -1.51 12.87
CA ASP A 81 -20.28 -2.69 12.54
C ASP A 81 -20.33 -3.76 13.64
N GLU A 82 -20.36 -3.37 14.93
CA GLU A 82 -20.42 -4.31 16.05
C GLU A 82 -21.68 -5.19 15.92
N PHE A 83 -22.82 -4.56 15.60
CA PHE A 83 -24.09 -5.24 15.44
C PHE A 83 -24.15 -6.12 14.19
N ALA A 84 -23.65 -5.63 13.06
CA ALA A 84 -23.55 -6.43 11.84
C ALA A 84 -22.71 -7.70 12.08
N THR A 85 -21.59 -7.56 12.79
CA THR A 85 -20.70 -8.66 13.18
C THR A 85 -21.41 -9.69 14.05
N ASP A 86 -22.09 -9.22 15.11
CA ASP A 86 -22.79 -10.10 16.05
C ASP A 86 -23.92 -10.88 15.35
N ALA A 87 -24.58 -10.29 14.35
CA ALA A 87 -25.56 -11.01 13.53
C ALA A 87 -24.90 -12.06 12.62
N GLN A 88 -23.76 -11.76 12.00
CA GLN A 88 -23.03 -12.72 11.17
C GLN A 88 -22.49 -13.91 11.97
N ARG A 89 -21.90 -13.67 13.15
CA ARG A 89 -21.40 -14.74 14.04
C ARG A 89 -22.47 -15.79 14.34
N ARG A 90 -23.69 -15.34 14.63
CA ARG A 90 -24.84 -16.24 14.89
C ARG A 90 -25.22 -17.09 13.67
N LYS A 91 -25.17 -16.53 12.46
CA LYS A 91 -25.44 -17.29 11.22
C LYS A 91 -24.44 -18.44 11.03
N VAL A 92 -23.17 -18.19 11.34
CA VAL A 92 -22.09 -19.18 11.19
C VAL A 92 -22.18 -20.28 12.25
N GLU A 93 -22.51 -19.94 13.50
CA GLU A 93 -22.71 -20.91 14.58
C GLU A 93 -23.86 -21.88 14.29
N ILE A 94 -24.94 -21.39 13.67
CA ILE A 94 -26.10 -22.22 13.26
C ILE A 94 -25.72 -23.20 12.14
N HIS A 95 -24.96 -22.76 11.13
CA HIS A 95 -24.53 -23.62 10.02
C HIS A 95 -23.47 -24.67 10.41
N GLY A 96 -22.80 -24.50 11.55
CA GLY A 96 -21.77 -25.42 12.05
C GLY A 96 -22.28 -26.58 12.91
N SER A 97 -23.55 -26.55 13.35
CA SER A 97 -24.16 -27.61 14.18
C SER A 97 -25.40 -28.19 13.48
N ILE A 98 -25.55 -29.53 13.48
CA ILE A 98 -26.76 -30.22 13.01
C ILE A 98 -27.88 -30.06 14.06
N ILE A 99 -28.31 -28.83 14.33
CA ILE A 99 -29.48 -28.57 15.17
C ILE A 99 -30.46 -27.71 14.38
N ARG A 100 -31.41 -28.46 13.81
CA ARG A 100 -32.82 -28.16 13.48
C ARG A 100 -33.26 -26.69 13.48
N GLU A 101 -33.78 -26.33 12.31
CA GLU A 101 -34.54 -25.16 11.88
C GLU A 101 -35.19 -24.24 12.93
N VAL A 102 -34.99 -22.94 12.68
CA VAL A 102 -35.97 -21.84 12.78
C VAL A 102 -36.76 -21.76 14.10
N ARG A 103 -36.13 -21.18 15.14
CA ARG A 103 -36.81 -20.43 16.23
C ARG A 103 -35.90 -19.58 17.14
N TYR A 104 -34.58 -19.58 16.94
CA TYR A 104 -33.62 -18.97 17.87
C TYR A 104 -32.87 -17.75 17.31
N PHE A 105 -33.58 -16.77 16.72
CA PHE A 105 -32.95 -15.48 16.42
C PHE A 105 -32.52 -14.70 17.68
N PHE A 106 -32.90 -15.18 18.88
CA PHE A 106 -32.62 -14.53 20.16
C PHE A 106 -32.30 -15.54 21.29
N THR A 107 -30.99 -15.82 21.46
CA THR A 107 -30.20 -16.21 22.66
C THR A 107 -30.04 -17.65 23.17
N ARG A 108 -28.88 -17.83 23.84
CA ARG A 108 -28.62 -18.87 24.85
C ARG A 108 -28.35 -18.35 26.29
N SER A 109 -28.50 -17.05 26.62
CA SER A 109 -28.43 -16.62 28.03
C SER A 109 -29.33 -15.47 28.48
N ASN A 110 -29.53 -14.38 27.70
CA ASN A 110 -30.58 -13.38 28.02
C ASN A 110 -30.89 -12.38 26.86
N PRO A 111 -31.97 -12.55 26.09
CA PRO A 111 -32.24 -11.76 24.88
C PRO A 111 -32.66 -10.32 25.19
N PHE A 112 -33.31 -10.10 26.33
CA PHE A 112 -33.74 -8.78 26.77
C PHE A 112 -32.56 -7.89 27.17
N LYS A 113 -31.56 -8.43 27.88
CA LYS A 113 -30.35 -7.69 28.29
C LYS A 113 -29.52 -7.22 27.08
N PHE A 114 -29.41 -8.05 26.05
CA PHE A 114 -28.73 -7.69 24.80
C PHE A 114 -29.47 -6.58 24.04
N ARG A 115 -30.80 -6.73 23.84
CA ARG A 115 -31.63 -5.74 23.14
C ARG A 115 -31.65 -4.39 23.85
N TYR A 116 -31.80 -4.39 25.17
CA TYR A 116 -31.80 -3.18 25.99
C TYR A 116 -30.44 -2.48 26.00
N GLY A 117 -29.33 -3.24 26.10
CA GLY A 117 -27.98 -2.68 25.99
C GLY A 117 -27.70 -2.05 24.64
N MET A 118 -28.15 -2.68 23.55
CA MET A 118 -28.04 -2.18 22.18
C MET A 118 -28.83 -0.88 21.98
N GLY A 119 -30.11 -0.85 22.38
CA GLY A 119 -30.94 0.36 22.28
C GLY A 119 -30.34 1.54 23.06
N ARG A 120 -29.74 1.28 24.24
CA ARG A 120 -29.03 2.31 25.01
C ARG A 120 -27.82 2.87 24.27
N LYS A 121 -26.94 2.02 23.73
CA LYS A 121 -25.75 2.46 22.97
C LYS A 121 -26.13 3.29 21.75
N ILE A 122 -27.14 2.86 20.99
CA ILE A 122 -27.62 3.59 19.80
C ILE A 122 -28.14 4.97 20.22
N ARG A 123 -28.94 5.03 21.27
CA ARG A 123 -29.49 6.28 21.79
C ARG A 123 -28.39 7.25 22.23
N ASP A 124 -27.37 6.77 22.94
CA ASP A 124 -26.25 7.59 23.42
C ASP A 124 -25.49 8.27 22.26
N VAL A 125 -25.12 7.50 21.24
CA VAL A 125 -24.42 8.05 20.06
C VAL A 125 -25.35 8.97 19.25
N ARG A 126 -26.64 8.63 19.13
CA ARG A 126 -27.64 9.47 18.47
C ARG A 126 -27.78 10.83 19.16
N GLU A 127 -27.85 10.86 20.49
CA GLU A 127 -27.99 12.10 21.27
C GLU A 127 -26.80 13.03 21.07
N ARG A 128 -25.58 12.50 21.14
CA ARG A 128 -24.36 13.26 20.84
C ARG A 128 -24.34 13.79 19.40
N LEU A 129 -24.80 12.99 18.44
CA LEU A 129 -24.90 13.42 17.04
C LEU A 129 -25.96 14.52 16.85
N ASP A 130 -27.12 14.39 17.50
CA ASP A 130 -28.21 15.36 17.46
C ASP A 130 -27.76 16.71 18.06
N GLU A 131 -26.91 16.71 19.10
CA GLU A 131 -26.31 17.91 19.67
C GLU A 131 -25.40 18.61 18.65
N VAL A 132 -24.42 17.89 18.08
CA VAL A 132 -23.52 18.45 17.04
C VAL A 132 -24.29 18.92 15.80
N ALA A 133 -25.38 18.24 15.45
CA ALA A 133 -26.23 18.65 14.33
C ALA A 133 -27.03 19.93 14.59
N LYS A 134 -27.30 20.29 15.86
CA LYS A 134 -27.96 21.57 16.18
C LYS A 134 -27.02 22.76 15.96
N ASP A 135 -25.73 22.60 16.30
CA ASP A 135 -24.69 23.63 16.11
C ASP A 135 -24.58 24.06 14.62
N MET A 136 -24.97 23.20 13.67
CA MET A 136 -24.98 23.51 12.24
C MET A 136 -25.79 24.75 11.86
N ARG A 137 -26.82 25.09 12.65
CA ARG A 137 -27.71 26.22 12.35
C ARG A 137 -26.97 27.57 12.39
N ASP A 138 -25.85 27.63 13.09
CA ASP A 138 -25.08 28.86 13.29
C ASP A 138 -24.09 29.13 12.14
N PHE A 139 -23.77 28.13 11.32
CA PHE A 139 -22.73 28.21 10.29
C PHE A 139 -23.25 28.51 8.87
N LYS A 140 -24.56 28.64 8.67
CA LYS A 140 -25.19 28.97 7.37
C LYS A 140 -24.72 28.07 6.20
N PHE A 141 -24.54 26.77 6.44
CA PHE A 141 -24.11 25.83 5.40
C PHE A 141 -25.10 25.73 4.24
N VAL A 142 -24.59 25.57 3.03
CA VAL A 142 -25.40 25.31 1.82
C VAL A 142 -25.52 23.81 1.58
N VAL A 143 -26.73 23.34 1.31
CA VAL A 143 -26.98 21.95 0.94
C VAL A 143 -26.43 21.71 -0.47
N ARG A 144 -25.50 20.76 -0.59
CA ARG A 144 -24.98 20.31 -1.89
C ARG A 144 -25.45 18.88 -2.16
N GLN A 145 -26.13 18.68 -3.29
CA GLN A 145 -26.38 17.35 -3.81
C GLN A 145 -25.25 17.01 -4.79
N VAL A 146 -24.55 15.91 -4.54
CA VAL A 146 -23.61 15.36 -5.51
C VAL A 146 -24.44 14.50 -6.46
N ASP A 147 -24.73 15.04 -7.65
CA ASP A 147 -25.04 14.17 -8.78
C ASP A 147 -23.82 13.27 -8.98
N ARG A 148 -24.03 11.96 -9.10
CA ARG A 148 -22.98 10.99 -9.37
C ARG A 148 -22.82 10.84 -10.89
N PRO A 149 -21.98 11.61 -11.60
CA PRO A 149 -21.31 11.05 -12.74
C PRO A 149 -20.12 10.26 -12.17
N ILE A 150 -20.34 8.98 -11.90
CA ILE A 150 -19.24 8.03 -12.06
C ILE A 150 -18.99 8.03 -13.57
N GLU A 151 -18.26 9.03 -14.08
CA GLU A 151 -17.60 8.89 -15.36
C GLU A 151 -16.56 7.80 -15.18
N ARG A 152 -17.02 6.55 -15.33
CA ARG A 152 -16.19 5.41 -15.70
C ARG A 152 -15.58 5.77 -17.03
N ARG A 153 -14.53 6.58 -17.02
CA ARG A 153 -13.60 6.66 -18.14
C ARG A 153 -13.14 5.21 -18.32
N VAL A 154 -13.61 4.63 -19.41
CA VAL A 154 -13.26 3.29 -19.87
C VAL A 154 -11.76 3.12 -19.67
N ARG A 155 -11.34 2.02 -19.04
CA ARG A 155 -9.93 1.60 -18.95
C ARG A 155 -9.30 1.80 -20.32
N GLN A 156 -8.54 2.87 -20.50
CA GLN A 156 -7.56 2.94 -21.56
C GLN A 156 -6.33 2.28 -20.97
N GLU A 157 -6.00 1.10 -21.50
CA GLU A 157 -4.78 0.37 -21.21
C GLU A 157 -3.62 1.33 -21.42
N THR A 158 -3.10 1.88 -20.33
CA THR A 158 -1.96 2.78 -20.37
C THR A 158 -0.75 1.89 -20.15
N TYR A 159 -0.04 1.65 -21.25
CA TYR A 159 1.16 0.85 -21.26
C TYR A 159 2.19 1.44 -20.28
N SER A 160 2.65 0.61 -19.34
CA SER A 160 3.78 0.88 -18.46
C SER A 160 5.06 0.85 -19.28
N PHE A 161 5.36 1.94 -19.98
CA PHE A 161 6.66 2.13 -20.62
C PHE A 161 7.67 2.68 -19.60
N PRO A 162 8.88 2.11 -19.55
CA PRO A 162 9.96 2.58 -18.68
C PRO A 162 10.49 3.95 -19.09
N SER A 163 11.33 4.50 -18.24
CA SER A 163 12.00 5.81 -18.23
C SER A 163 12.88 6.15 -19.45
N SER A 164 12.52 5.78 -20.68
CA SER A 164 13.30 6.06 -21.89
C SER A 164 13.16 7.49 -22.43
N ASN A 165 12.34 8.34 -21.81
CA ASN A 165 12.03 9.69 -22.28
C ASN A 165 12.22 10.74 -21.17
N VAL A 166 13.41 10.81 -20.57
CA VAL A 166 13.81 11.89 -19.65
C VAL A 166 14.09 13.15 -20.47
N VAL A 167 13.53 14.30 -20.07
CA VAL A 167 13.62 15.57 -20.83
C VAL A 167 14.62 16.49 -20.16
N GLY A 168 15.47 17.16 -20.96
CA GLY A 168 16.30 18.29 -20.51
C GLY A 168 17.46 17.96 -19.57
N ARG A 169 17.88 16.68 -19.45
CA ARG A 169 18.93 16.24 -18.52
C ARG A 169 20.24 15.79 -19.17
N GLU A 170 20.37 15.97 -20.48
CA GLU A 170 21.53 15.46 -21.24
C GLU A 170 22.83 16.16 -20.88
N ASN A 171 22.78 17.48 -20.69
CA ASN A 171 23.94 18.26 -20.27
C ASN A 171 24.37 17.92 -18.83
N ASP A 172 23.39 17.75 -17.93
CA ASP A 172 23.67 17.35 -16.54
C ASP A 172 24.31 15.96 -16.51
N LYS A 173 23.78 15.02 -17.30
CA LYS A 173 24.32 13.64 -17.43
C LYS A 173 25.76 13.67 -17.91
N GLU A 174 26.04 14.44 -18.95
CA GLU A 174 27.37 14.53 -19.53
C GLU A 174 28.38 15.15 -18.54
N ALA A 175 27.97 16.18 -17.80
CA ALA A 175 28.83 16.79 -16.77
C ALA A 175 29.20 15.79 -15.65
N ILE A 176 28.24 15.00 -15.17
CA ILE A 176 28.52 13.96 -14.16
C ILE A 176 29.42 12.87 -14.74
N ILE A 177 29.20 12.45 -15.99
CA ILE A 177 30.05 11.45 -16.63
C ILE A 177 31.48 11.97 -16.76
N GLN A 178 31.68 13.23 -17.14
CA GLN A 178 33.02 13.82 -17.16
C GLN A 178 33.71 13.74 -15.78
N LEU A 179 32.99 14.04 -14.69
CA LEU A 179 33.52 13.90 -13.32
C LEU A 179 33.86 12.45 -12.95
N LEU A 180 33.08 11.47 -13.43
CA LEU A 180 33.36 10.04 -13.23
C LEU A 180 34.58 9.57 -14.02
N MET A 181 34.74 10.06 -15.26
CA MET A 181 35.80 9.66 -16.17
C MET A 181 37.14 10.34 -15.86
N HIS A 182 37.13 11.50 -15.18
CA HIS A 182 38.36 12.16 -14.74
C HIS A 182 39.08 11.34 -13.65
N SER A 183 40.32 10.94 -13.95
CA SER A 183 41.25 10.33 -12.99
C SER A 183 41.95 11.42 -12.18
N THR A 184 41.63 11.51 -10.89
CA THR A 184 42.47 12.25 -9.93
C THR A 184 43.57 11.30 -9.45
N ASP A 185 44.83 11.64 -9.70
CA ASP A 185 45.95 10.77 -9.35
C ASP A 185 46.24 10.66 -7.84
N GLU A 186 45.54 11.46 -7.03
CA GLU A 186 45.81 11.66 -5.59
C GLU A 186 44.91 10.84 -4.64
N GLU A 187 43.71 10.43 -5.03
CA GLU A 187 42.75 9.74 -4.13
C GLU A 187 42.38 8.34 -4.64
N ASN A 188 42.28 7.36 -3.73
CA ASN A 188 41.84 6.01 -4.07
C ASN A 188 40.35 5.95 -4.45
N VAL A 189 39.51 6.74 -3.77
CA VAL A 189 38.05 6.78 -3.93
C VAL A 189 37.59 8.22 -4.07
N SER A 190 36.77 8.54 -5.08
CA SER A 190 36.19 9.87 -5.25
C SER A 190 34.68 9.86 -5.02
N ILE A 191 34.20 10.79 -4.19
CA ILE A 191 32.77 10.92 -3.84
C ILE A 191 32.23 12.22 -4.45
N ILE A 192 31.28 12.11 -5.38
CA ILE A 192 30.64 13.18 -6.13
C ILE A 192 29.23 13.42 -5.58
N PRO A 193 29.01 14.50 -4.80
CA PRO A 193 27.68 14.83 -4.31
C PRO A 193 26.85 15.52 -5.40
N ILE A 194 25.61 15.07 -5.61
CA ILE A 194 24.59 15.73 -6.41
C ILE A 194 23.57 16.34 -5.45
N VAL A 195 23.50 17.67 -5.41
CA VAL A 195 22.66 18.42 -4.46
C VAL A 195 21.55 19.14 -5.20
N GLY A 196 20.35 19.15 -4.63
CA GLY A 196 19.24 19.93 -5.17
C GLY A 196 17.94 19.73 -4.42
N LEU A 197 16.98 20.62 -4.67
CA LEU A 197 15.64 20.57 -4.11
C LEU A 197 14.94 19.23 -4.38
N GLY A 198 13.93 18.94 -3.58
CA GLY A 198 13.09 17.75 -3.74
C GLY A 198 12.37 17.75 -5.10
N GLY A 199 12.23 16.59 -5.73
CA GLY A 199 11.48 16.45 -6.98
C GLY A 199 12.21 16.97 -8.24
N LEU A 200 13.45 17.47 -8.12
CA LEU A 200 14.28 17.92 -9.25
C LEU A 200 14.75 16.80 -10.19
N GLY A 201 14.61 15.52 -9.80
CA GLY A 201 15.08 14.39 -10.60
C GLY A 201 16.54 14.00 -10.37
N LYS A 202 17.08 14.19 -9.15
CA LYS A 202 18.43 13.74 -8.78
C LYS A 202 18.61 12.24 -8.97
N THR A 203 17.68 11.45 -8.42
CA THR A 203 17.62 9.99 -8.61
C THR A 203 17.55 9.61 -10.08
N THR A 204 16.71 10.31 -10.86
CA THR A 204 16.61 10.10 -12.31
C THR A 204 17.92 10.38 -13.04
N LEU A 205 18.62 11.47 -12.69
CA LEU A 205 19.94 11.78 -13.24
C LEU A 205 20.98 10.71 -12.87
N ALA A 206 21.00 10.28 -11.60
CA ALA A 206 21.89 9.22 -11.16
C ALA A 206 21.60 7.88 -11.86
N GLN A 207 20.33 7.55 -12.13
CA GLN A 207 19.93 6.37 -12.91
C GLN A 207 20.40 6.47 -14.36
N LEU A 208 20.27 7.63 -15.01
CA LEU A 208 20.78 7.86 -16.37
C LEU A 208 22.29 7.64 -16.45
N VAL A 209 23.03 8.14 -15.46
CA VAL A 209 24.49 7.97 -15.38
C VAL A 209 24.85 6.52 -15.08
N TYR A 210 24.16 5.87 -14.13
CA TYR A 210 24.42 4.48 -13.75
C TYR A 210 24.21 3.50 -14.91
N ASN A 211 23.26 3.81 -15.79
CA ASN A 211 22.94 3.00 -16.96
C ASN A 211 23.70 3.42 -18.24
N ASP A 212 24.54 4.46 -18.20
CA ASP A 212 25.32 4.88 -19.37
C ASP A 212 26.40 3.86 -19.73
N TYR A 213 26.53 3.55 -21.02
CA TYR A 213 27.45 2.52 -21.51
C TYR A 213 28.92 2.79 -21.12
N ARG A 214 29.33 4.06 -20.99
CA ARG A 214 30.69 4.43 -20.59
C ARG A 214 30.96 4.01 -19.15
N VAL A 215 30.02 4.28 -18.25
CA VAL A 215 30.07 3.86 -16.84
C VAL A 215 30.03 2.33 -16.74
N GLN A 216 29.17 1.68 -17.52
CA GLN A 216 29.11 0.20 -17.56
C GLN A 216 30.42 -0.44 -18.02
N SER A 217 31.10 0.20 -18.98
CA SER A 217 32.35 -0.32 -19.53
C SER A 217 33.56 -0.13 -18.60
N GLN A 218 33.55 0.92 -17.78
CA GLN A 218 34.66 1.25 -16.86
C GLN A 218 34.56 0.50 -15.52
N PHE A 219 33.34 0.25 -15.03
CA PHE A 219 33.12 -0.34 -13.70
C PHE A 219 32.38 -1.67 -13.82
N HIS A 220 33.10 -2.78 -13.57
CA HIS A 220 32.50 -4.11 -13.55
C HIS A 220 31.58 -4.30 -12.33
N GLU A 221 32.01 -3.84 -11.17
CA GLU A 221 31.24 -3.88 -9.93
C GLU A 221 30.48 -2.56 -9.74
N ARG A 222 29.14 -2.63 -9.80
CA ARG A 222 28.26 -1.47 -9.67
C ARG A 222 27.18 -1.74 -8.62
N PHE A 223 26.99 -0.79 -7.73
CA PHE A 223 26.07 -0.90 -6.60
C PHE A 223 25.10 0.27 -6.58
N TRP A 224 23.84 -0.01 -6.28
CA TRP A 224 22.82 1.02 -6.05
C TRP A 224 22.18 0.81 -4.69
N VAL A 225 22.33 1.80 -3.80
CA VAL A 225 21.81 1.74 -2.44
C VAL A 225 21.05 3.01 -2.13
N CYS A 226 19.73 2.87 -1.98
CA CYS A 226 18.89 3.93 -1.44
C CYS A 226 19.00 3.97 0.09
N VAL A 227 19.30 5.15 0.62
CA VAL A 227 19.48 5.41 2.05
C VAL A 227 18.18 5.95 2.63
N SER A 228 17.70 5.33 3.71
CA SER A 228 16.45 5.77 4.33
C SER A 228 16.65 7.06 5.13
N ASN A 229 15.59 7.87 5.21
CA ASN A 229 15.49 9.04 6.06
C ASN A 229 15.86 8.76 7.54
N ASP A 230 15.46 7.62 8.11
CA ASP A 230 15.91 7.18 9.43
C ASP A 230 17.24 6.41 9.31
N PHE A 231 18.35 7.15 9.18
CA PHE A 231 19.67 6.54 8.89
C PHE A 231 20.12 5.53 9.97
N ASP A 232 20.34 4.30 9.51
CA ASP A 232 21.00 3.21 10.22
C ASP A 232 22.19 2.68 9.40
N LEU A 233 23.40 2.91 9.92
CA LEU A 233 24.65 2.46 9.30
C LEU A 233 24.65 0.95 9.02
N ARG A 234 24.07 0.16 9.92
CA ARG A 234 24.00 -1.30 9.80
C ARG A 234 23.17 -1.69 8.58
N GLU A 235 22.02 -1.05 8.38
CA GLU A 235 21.13 -1.35 7.26
C GLU A 235 21.72 -0.92 5.92
N VAL A 236 22.44 0.22 5.88
CA VAL A 236 23.16 0.65 4.67
C VAL A 236 24.24 -0.38 4.30
N ILE A 237 25.07 -0.81 5.25
CA ILE A 237 26.10 -1.83 4.99
C ILE A 237 25.47 -3.14 4.53
N LYS A 238 24.39 -3.60 5.18
CA LYS A 238 23.66 -4.80 4.75
C LYS A 238 23.14 -4.69 3.32
N LYS A 239 22.60 -3.53 2.92
CA LYS A 239 22.13 -3.32 1.54
C LYS A 239 23.28 -3.44 0.53
N ILE A 240 24.44 -2.85 0.81
CA ILE A 240 25.64 -2.96 -0.05
C ILE A 240 26.12 -4.42 -0.11
N VAL A 241 26.22 -5.10 1.03
CA VAL A 241 26.67 -6.50 1.08
C VAL A 241 25.70 -7.43 0.33
N LYS A 242 24.39 -7.18 0.45
CA LYS A 242 23.35 -7.94 -0.27
C LYS A 242 23.37 -7.72 -1.77
N SER A 243 23.78 -6.55 -2.27
CA SER A 243 23.89 -6.32 -3.73
C SER A 243 24.93 -7.23 -4.41
N VAL A 244 25.86 -7.83 -3.65
CA VAL A 244 26.86 -8.79 -4.14
C VAL A 244 26.39 -10.26 -4.04
N GLY A 245 25.13 -10.49 -3.63
CA GLY A 245 24.56 -11.84 -3.51
C GLY A 245 24.84 -12.58 -2.19
N ASP A 246 25.41 -11.90 -1.18
CA ASP A 246 25.64 -12.48 0.15
C ASP A 246 24.34 -12.53 0.99
N THR A 247 23.73 -13.72 1.02
CA THR A 247 22.45 -13.97 1.71
C THR A 247 22.60 -14.35 3.19
N GLY A 248 23.83 -14.46 3.72
CA GLY A 248 24.12 -14.83 5.11
C GLY A 248 24.17 -13.66 6.10
N SER A 249 24.01 -12.43 5.62
CA SER A 249 24.31 -11.19 6.37
C SER A 249 23.23 -10.72 7.36
N ASP A 250 22.05 -11.35 7.38
CA ASP A 250 20.91 -10.89 8.19
C ASP A 250 21.16 -10.91 9.71
N ASN A 251 22.02 -11.80 10.20
CA ASN A 251 22.31 -12.00 11.63
C ASN A 251 23.71 -11.53 12.07
N LEU A 252 24.51 -10.93 11.17
CA LEU A 252 25.88 -10.52 11.50
C LEU A 252 25.91 -9.27 12.38
N GLU A 253 26.85 -9.23 13.32
CA GLU A 253 27.15 -8.04 14.13
C GLU A 253 27.81 -6.95 13.26
N ILE A 254 27.81 -5.70 13.74
CA ILE A 254 28.27 -4.55 12.95
C ILE A 254 29.74 -4.67 12.53
N GLU A 255 30.61 -5.20 13.40
CA GLU A 255 32.03 -5.40 13.08
C GLU A 255 32.24 -6.44 11.99
N GLN A 256 31.47 -7.53 12.03
CA GLN A 256 31.50 -8.57 11.00
C GLN A 256 31.01 -8.02 9.66
N LEU A 257 29.93 -7.22 9.67
CA LEU A 257 29.43 -6.53 8.49
C LEU A 257 30.44 -5.55 7.92
N GLN A 258 31.13 -4.77 8.75
CA GLN A 258 32.19 -3.86 8.32
C GLN A 258 33.38 -4.61 7.74
N SER A 259 33.84 -5.68 8.39
CA SER A 259 34.93 -6.52 7.87
C SER A 259 34.56 -7.11 6.51
N ARG A 260 33.31 -7.54 6.34
CA ARG A 260 32.81 -8.07 5.07
C ARG A 260 32.76 -7.00 3.98
N LEU A 261 32.27 -5.80 4.30
CA LEU A 261 32.26 -4.68 3.37
C LEU A 261 33.68 -4.31 2.92
N ARG A 262 34.64 -4.24 3.86
CA ARG A 262 36.05 -3.98 3.53
C ARG A 262 36.64 -5.03 2.62
N GLN A 263 36.30 -6.31 2.79
CA GLN A 263 36.73 -7.38 1.87
C GLN A 263 36.16 -7.21 0.46
N ILE A 264 34.89 -6.77 0.35
CA ILE A 264 34.23 -6.54 -0.94
C ILE A 264 34.86 -5.34 -1.65
N LEU A 265 35.04 -4.22 -0.95
CA LEU A 265 35.49 -2.96 -1.54
C LEU A 265 37.02 -2.88 -1.72
N GLY A 266 37.80 -3.53 -0.85
CA GLY A 266 39.24 -3.30 -0.70
C GLY A 266 40.14 -3.83 -1.81
N ASN A 267 39.63 -4.66 -2.72
CA ASN A 267 40.43 -5.32 -3.76
C ASN A 267 40.08 -4.92 -5.20
N GLN A 268 39.10 -4.04 -5.42
CA GLN A 268 38.59 -3.74 -6.77
C GLN A 268 38.20 -2.26 -6.95
N ASN A 269 38.16 -1.83 -8.22
CA ASN A 269 37.53 -0.59 -8.64
C ASN A 269 36.01 -0.81 -8.72
N PHE A 270 35.23 0.01 -8.02
CA PHE A 270 33.77 -0.07 -8.02
C PHE A 270 33.09 1.27 -8.28
N PHE A 271 31.83 1.20 -8.68
CA PHE A 271 30.93 2.35 -8.74
C PHE A 271 29.73 2.16 -7.79
N LEU A 272 29.52 3.10 -6.88
CA LEU A 272 28.43 3.04 -5.90
C LEU A 272 27.54 4.28 -6.00
N VAL A 273 26.23 4.09 -6.08
CA VAL A 273 25.26 5.18 -5.91
C VAL A 273 24.61 5.06 -4.53
N LEU A 274 24.79 6.10 -3.72
CA LEU A 274 24.08 6.34 -2.47
C LEU A 274 22.95 7.35 -2.72
N ASP A 275 21.73 6.85 -2.86
CA ASP A 275 20.58 7.66 -3.25
C ASP A 275 19.77 8.14 -2.03
N ASP A 276 19.33 9.40 -2.09
CA ASP A 276 18.51 10.16 -1.13
C ASP A 276 19.05 10.19 0.31
N VAL A 277 20.23 10.81 0.47
CA VAL A 277 20.95 10.94 1.75
C VAL A 277 20.49 12.22 2.48
N TRP A 278 19.90 12.11 3.67
CA TRP A 278 19.20 13.27 4.29
C TRP A 278 19.50 13.62 5.75
N ASN A 279 20.00 12.70 6.56
CA ASN A 279 20.26 12.97 7.98
C ASN A 279 21.39 14.01 8.15
N GLU A 280 21.34 14.94 9.11
CA GLU A 280 22.44 15.90 9.38
C GLU A 280 23.45 15.42 10.45
N ASP A 281 23.31 14.18 10.93
CA ASP A 281 24.23 13.61 11.93
C ASP A 281 25.64 13.41 11.36
N LEU A 282 26.54 14.32 11.74
CA LEU A 282 27.92 14.39 11.28
C LEU A 282 28.70 13.09 11.54
N VAL A 283 28.49 12.45 12.70
CA VAL A 283 29.28 11.29 13.13
C VAL A 283 28.92 10.08 12.28
N LYS A 284 27.64 9.91 12.00
CA LYS A 284 27.11 8.80 11.19
C LYS A 284 27.67 8.80 9.77
N TRP A 285 27.73 9.97 9.12
CA TRP A 285 28.25 10.08 7.76
C TRP A 285 29.75 9.97 7.67
N ARG A 286 30.50 10.52 8.64
CA ARG A 286 31.95 10.28 8.71
C ARG A 286 32.27 8.80 8.84
N ASN A 287 31.58 8.09 9.74
CA ASN A 287 31.77 6.65 9.89
C ASN A 287 31.47 5.88 8.59
N LEU A 288 30.42 6.25 7.84
CA LEU A 288 30.14 5.64 6.54
C LEU A 288 31.22 5.98 5.51
N LYS A 289 31.63 7.25 5.41
CA LYS A 289 32.71 7.69 4.51
C LYS A 289 33.98 6.90 4.77
N ASP A 290 34.43 6.81 6.02
CA ASP A 290 35.65 6.08 6.40
C ASP A 290 35.59 4.59 5.99
N LEU A 291 34.40 3.98 6.03
CA LEU A 291 34.20 2.60 5.58
C LEU A 291 34.23 2.44 4.06
N LEU A 292 33.87 3.47 3.30
CA LEU A 292 33.83 3.46 1.84
C LEU A 292 35.18 3.83 1.21
N MET A 293 35.98 4.64 1.90
CA MET A 293 37.30 5.10 1.43
C MET A 293 38.37 4.00 1.36
N VAL A 294 38.05 2.77 1.80
CA VAL A 294 38.92 1.59 1.66
C VAL A 294 38.99 1.04 0.23
N GLY A 295 38.22 1.59 -0.70
CA GLY A 295 38.14 1.16 -2.09
C GLY A 295 39.46 1.21 -2.85
N GLY A 296 39.59 0.36 -3.88
CA GLY A 296 40.75 0.37 -4.78
C GLY A 296 40.82 1.65 -5.64
N LYS A 297 42.03 2.04 -6.06
CA LYS A 297 42.27 3.25 -6.88
C LYS A 297 41.34 3.29 -8.09
N GLY A 298 40.68 4.42 -8.27
CA GLY A 298 39.74 4.67 -9.37
C GLY A 298 38.27 4.47 -9.00
N SER A 299 37.96 4.02 -7.78
CA SER A 299 36.57 3.83 -7.32
C SER A 299 35.81 5.16 -7.26
N LYS A 300 34.54 5.14 -7.67
CA LYS A 300 33.70 6.33 -7.73
C LYS A 300 32.39 6.12 -6.97
N ILE A 301 31.95 7.15 -6.25
CA ILE A 301 30.70 7.13 -5.50
C ILE A 301 29.87 8.37 -5.86
N ILE A 302 28.62 8.18 -6.26
CA ILE A 302 27.64 9.27 -6.36
C ILE A 302 26.82 9.29 -5.09
N VAL A 303 26.64 10.49 -4.51
CA VAL A 303 25.74 10.72 -3.38
C VAL A 303 24.67 11.70 -3.81
N THR A 304 23.39 11.32 -3.83
CA THR A 304 22.30 12.28 -4.06
C THR A 304 21.76 12.78 -2.72
N THR A 305 21.61 14.09 -2.55
CA THR A 305 21.11 14.68 -1.29
C THR A 305 20.34 15.98 -1.54
N ARG A 306 19.52 16.37 -0.57
CA ARG A 306 18.91 17.71 -0.51
C ARG A 306 19.66 18.65 0.43
N GLY A 307 20.50 18.12 1.31
CA GLY A 307 21.23 18.88 2.32
C GLY A 307 22.65 19.22 1.88
N GLN A 308 22.95 20.52 1.75
CA GLN A 308 24.29 20.98 1.39
C GLN A 308 25.37 20.52 2.39
N LYS A 309 25.07 20.55 3.69
CA LYS A 309 25.98 20.07 4.74
C LYS A 309 26.38 18.61 4.55
N VAL A 310 25.43 17.75 4.16
CA VAL A 310 25.68 16.32 3.93
C VAL A 310 26.63 16.11 2.75
N ALA A 311 26.43 16.90 1.68
CA ALA A 311 27.32 16.91 0.54
C ALA A 311 28.75 17.36 0.88
N GLU A 312 28.91 18.39 1.72
CA GLU A 312 30.23 18.85 2.19
C GLU A 312 30.96 17.80 3.03
N ILE A 313 30.24 17.01 3.83
CA ILE A 313 30.84 15.96 4.66
C ILE A 313 31.26 14.76 3.79
N MET A 314 30.34 14.30 2.94
CA MET A 314 30.54 13.09 2.14
C MET A 314 31.47 13.32 0.96
N GLY A 315 31.34 14.46 0.28
CA GLY A 315 32.10 14.77 -0.93
C GLY A 315 33.60 14.73 -0.72
N THR A 316 34.31 14.22 -1.72
CA THR A 316 35.75 14.48 -1.87
C THR A 316 36.02 15.48 -3.00
N VAL A 317 34.99 15.74 -3.82
CA VAL A 317 35.00 16.80 -4.84
C VAL A 317 33.85 17.80 -4.60
N PRO A 318 33.91 19.00 -5.21
CA PRO A 318 32.82 19.97 -5.12
C PRO A 318 31.47 19.38 -5.51
N SER A 319 30.42 19.77 -4.79
CA SER A 319 29.05 19.31 -5.05
C SER A 319 28.55 19.81 -6.41
N TYR A 320 27.96 18.91 -7.19
CA TYR A 320 27.18 19.25 -8.38
C TYR A 320 25.78 19.72 -7.98
N VAL A 321 25.53 21.02 -8.10
CA VAL A 321 24.21 21.60 -7.77
C VAL A 321 23.27 21.44 -8.96
N LEU A 322 22.33 20.50 -8.86
CA LEU A 322 21.33 20.25 -9.87
C LEU A 322 20.32 21.40 -9.92
N LYS A 323 20.24 22.06 -11.07
CA LYS A 323 19.27 23.14 -11.31
C LYS A 323 17.92 22.61 -11.77
N GLY A 324 16.89 23.45 -11.61
CA GLY A 324 15.58 23.24 -12.23
C GLY A 324 15.69 23.13 -13.75
N LEU A 325 14.73 22.43 -14.35
CA LEU A 325 14.57 22.37 -15.80
C LEU A 325 14.33 23.77 -16.37
N SER A 326 14.71 23.97 -17.63
CA SER A 326 14.32 25.17 -18.37
C SER A 326 12.79 25.27 -18.47
N ASN A 327 12.26 26.47 -18.74
CA ASN A 327 10.82 26.63 -18.93
C ASN A 327 10.30 25.80 -20.11
N ASP A 328 11.08 25.64 -21.17
CA ASP A 328 10.69 24.86 -22.35
C ASP A 328 10.75 23.35 -22.08
N ASP A 329 11.76 22.87 -21.33
CA ASP A 329 11.82 21.48 -20.88
C ASP A 329 10.69 21.17 -19.90
N SER A 330 10.40 22.10 -18.97
CA SER A 330 9.29 21.97 -18.02
C SER A 330 7.95 21.94 -18.73
N LEU A 331 7.77 22.77 -19.76
CA LEU A 331 6.59 22.77 -20.62
C LEU A 331 6.47 21.44 -21.36
N SER A 332 7.55 20.94 -21.93
CA SER A 332 7.58 19.63 -22.61
C SER A 332 7.18 18.50 -21.66
N VAL A 333 7.65 18.53 -20.42
CA VAL A 333 7.20 17.58 -19.38
C VAL A 333 5.71 17.76 -19.12
N LEU A 334 5.20 18.97 -18.87
CA LEU A 334 3.79 19.19 -18.60
C LEU A 334 2.89 18.72 -19.74
N LEU A 335 3.19 19.09 -20.99
CA LEU A 335 2.39 18.76 -22.16
C LEU A 335 2.35 17.26 -22.42
N LYS A 336 3.48 16.58 -22.25
CA LYS A 336 3.57 15.12 -22.38
C LYS A 336 2.62 14.38 -21.43
N TRP A 337 2.32 14.96 -20.27
CA TRP A 337 1.40 14.36 -19.28
C TRP A 337 -0.03 14.92 -19.38
N ALA A 338 -0.24 16.07 -20.04
CA ALA A 338 -1.56 16.69 -20.22
C ALA A 338 -2.29 16.23 -21.49
N PHE A 339 -1.56 15.98 -22.57
CA PHE A 339 -2.12 15.62 -23.87
C PHE A 339 -1.85 14.15 -24.23
N LYS A 340 -2.67 13.59 -25.11
CA LYS A 340 -2.29 12.38 -25.84
C LYS A 340 -1.31 12.79 -26.93
N GLN A 341 -0.40 11.89 -27.29
CA GLN A 341 0.69 12.18 -28.21
C GLN A 341 0.18 12.82 -29.51
N GLY A 342 0.59 14.08 -29.78
CA GLY A 342 0.25 14.83 -30.99
C GLY A 342 -1.04 15.65 -30.91
N ASP A 343 -1.75 15.64 -29.78
CA ASP A 343 -2.93 16.51 -29.58
C ASP A 343 -2.55 17.94 -29.15
N GLU A 344 -1.33 18.18 -28.66
CA GLU A 344 -0.89 19.52 -28.24
C GLU A 344 -0.93 20.55 -29.38
N GLU A 345 -0.68 20.14 -30.63
CA GLU A 345 -0.66 21.02 -31.80
C GLU A 345 -2.04 21.63 -32.11
N LYS A 346 -3.12 20.99 -31.64
CA LYS A 346 -4.50 21.41 -31.87
C LYS A 346 -4.99 22.43 -30.84
N HIS A 347 -4.26 22.62 -29.74
CA HIS A 347 -4.70 23.38 -28.57
C HIS A 347 -3.64 24.41 -28.13
N GLN A 348 -3.25 25.29 -29.06
CA GLN A 348 -2.18 26.27 -28.83
C GLN A 348 -2.50 27.28 -27.72
N ASP A 349 -3.78 27.58 -27.52
CA ASP A 349 -4.32 28.36 -26.40
C ASP A 349 -4.03 27.71 -25.04
N LEU A 350 -4.24 26.40 -24.92
CA LEU A 350 -3.90 25.64 -23.70
C LEU A 350 -2.38 25.55 -23.50
N VAL A 351 -1.60 25.40 -24.57
CA VAL A 351 -0.13 25.43 -24.51
C VAL A 351 0.38 26.76 -23.96
N ASN A 352 -0.26 27.88 -24.34
CA ASN A 352 0.10 29.21 -23.83
C ASN A 352 -0.19 29.34 -22.32
N ILE A 353 -1.34 28.84 -21.85
CA ILE A 353 -1.66 28.79 -20.42
C ILE A 353 -0.69 27.85 -19.69
N GLY A 354 -0.34 26.71 -20.29
CA GLY A 354 0.68 25.79 -19.79
C GLY A 354 2.02 26.46 -19.57
N ARG A 355 2.44 27.37 -20.47
CA ARG A 355 3.67 28.17 -20.32
C ARG A 355 3.63 29.07 -19.09
N GLU A 356 2.46 29.58 -18.72
CA GLU A 356 2.26 30.38 -17.50
C GLU A 356 2.28 29.50 -16.25
N ILE A 357 1.68 28.31 -16.31
CA ILE A 357 1.68 27.33 -15.23
C ILE A 357 3.11 26.87 -14.91
N VAL A 358 3.92 26.49 -15.92
CA VAL A 358 5.28 25.98 -15.67
C VAL A 358 6.23 27.04 -15.12
N LYS A 359 6.00 28.33 -15.42
CA LYS A 359 6.74 29.43 -14.77
C LYS A 359 6.53 29.40 -13.25
N LYS A 360 5.33 29.07 -12.79
CA LYS A 360 5.00 28.93 -11.36
C LYS A 360 5.58 27.64 -10.74
N CYS A 361 5.90 26.63 -11.54
CA CYS A 361 6.52 25.38 -11.08
C CYS A 361 8.02 25.51 -10.73
N GLY A 362 8.67 26.63 -11.05
CA GLY A 362 10.08 26.88 -10.70
C GLY A 362 11.07 25.87 -11.28
N GLY A 363 10.75 25.23 -12.41
CA GLY A 363 11.60 24.23 -13.06
C GLY A 363 11.63 22.86 -12.35
N VAL A 364 10.71 22.57 -11.44
CA VAL A 364 10.63 21.25 -10.78
C VAL A 364 9.88 20.24 -11.67
N PRO A 365 10.54 19.18 -12.18
CA PRO A 365 9.90 18.18 -13.05
C PRO A 365 8.70 17.49 -12.39
N LEU A 366 8.78 17.15 -11.10
CA LEU A 366 7.68 16.48 -10.39
C LEU A 366 6.42 17.36 -10.34
N ALA A 367 6.59 18.68 -10.17
CA ALA A 367 5.48 19.65 -10.19
C ALA A 367 4.84 19.71 -11.59
N ALA A 368 5.66 19.88 -12.64
CA ALA A 368 5.19 19.91 -14.02
C ALA A 368 4.45 18.63 -14.43
N ARG A 369 5.00 17.46 -14.05
CA ARG A 369 4.38 16.15 -14.29
C ARG A 369 3.06 16.00 -13.54
N THR A 370 2.99 16.42 -12.27
CA THR A 370 1.77 16.32 -11.45
C THR A 370 0.65 17.19 -12.00
N LEU A 371 0.95 18.43 -12.41
CA LEU A 371 -0.03 19.32 -13.02
C LEU A 371 -0.44 18.88 -14.42
N GLY A 372 0.51 18.39 -15.22
CA GLY A 372 0.19 17.78 -16.51
C GLY A 372 -0.78 16.62 -16.34
N ALA A 373 -0.52 15.72 -15.39
CA ALA A 373 -1.42 14.61 -15.06
C ALA A 373 -2.81 15.07 -14.56
N LEU A 374 -2.89 16.15 -13.78
CA LEU A 374 -4.16 16.76 -13.36
C LEU A 374 -4.96 17.29 -14.54
N LEU A 375 -4.27 17.85 -15.54
CA LEU A 375 -4.85 18.42 -16.75
C LEU A 375 -5.07 17.37 -17.86
N PHE A 376 -4.80 16.10 -17.59
CA PHE A 376 -4.85 15.06 -18.60
C PHE A 376 -6.23 14.95 -19.28
N SER A 377 -6.23 15.10 -20.61
CA SER A 377 -7.44 15.10 -21.45
C SER A 377 -8.48 16.18 -21.07
N LYS A 378 -8.08 17.25 -20.39
CA LYS A 378 -8.91 18.44 -20.17
C LYS A 378 -8.63 19.46 -21.26
N ILE A 379 -9.55 19.55 -22.23
CA ILE A 379 -9.43 20.47 -23.37
C ILE A 379 -10.18 21.80 -23.17
N ASP A 380 -10.90 21.95 -22.05
CA ASP A 380 -11.56 23.20 -21.70
C ASP A 380 -10.54 24.20 -21.14
N VAL A 381 -10.53 25.40 -21.72
CA VAL A 381 -9.69 26.53 -21.27
C VAL A 381 -9.95 26.86 -19.80
N HIS A 382 -11.20 26.76 -19.34
CA HIS A 382 -11.56 27.09 -17.96
C HIS A 382 -10.86 26.20 -16.93
N ASP A 383 -10.73 24.90 -17.21
CA ASP A 383 -10.01 23.96 -16.36
C ASP A 383 -8.54 24.38 -16.15
N TRP A 384 -7.88 24.86 -17.20
CA TRP A 384 -6.48 25.31 -17.15
C TRP A 384 -6.34 26.65 -16.41
N LEU A 385 -7.29 27.57 -16.62
CA LEU A 385 -7.34 28.85 -15.90
C LEU A 385 -7.54 28.64 -14.40
N GLN A 386 -8.40 27.71 -13.99
CA GLN A 386 -8.58 27.38 -12.56
C GLN A 386 -7.29 26.89 -11.91
N VAL A 387 -6.48 26.09 -12.62
CA VAL A 387 -5.17 25.65 -12.13
C VAL A 387 -4.20 26.82 -12.07
N ARG A 388 -4.15 27.66 -13.12
CA ARG A 388 -3.25 28.81 -13.19
C ARG A 388 -3.55 29.85 -12.12
N ASP A 389 -4.81 30.19 -11.90
CA ASP A 389 -5.23 31.33 -11.08
C ASP A 389 -5.60 30.94 -9.64
N ASN A 390 -5.24 29.72 -9.22
CA ASN A 390 -5.53 29.23 -7.89
C ASN A 390 -4.81 30.02 -6.78
N GLU A 391 -5.51 30.32 -5.69
CA GLU A 391 -4.97 31.05 -4.53
C GLU A 391 -3.78 30.35 -3.86
N ILE A 392 -3.64 29.03 -4.04
CA ILE A 392 -2.52 28.26 -3.48
C ILE A 392 -1.15 28.76 -3.97
N TRP A 393 -1.09 29.44 -5.12
CA TRP A 393 0.13 30.04 -5.65
C TRP A 393 0.64 31.21 -4.82
N GLU A 394 -0.21 31.87 -4.03
CA GLU A 394 0.19 32.95 -3.12
C GLU A 394 0.93 32.41 -1.89
N LEU A 395 0.66 31.15 -1.51
CA LEU A 395 1.34 30.46 -0.42
C LEU A 395 2.76 30.00 -0.79
N VAL A 396 3.04 29.83 -2.10
CA VAL A 396 4.33 29.35 -2.64
C VAL A 396 5.46 30.38 -2.48
N GLN A 397 5.15 31.66 -2.30
CA GLN A 397 6.17 32.72 -2.32
C GLN A 397 7.06 32.78 -1.06
N LYS A 398 6.74 32.04 0.00
CA LYS A 398 7.48 32.12 1.27
C LYS A 398 8.56 31.05 1.46
N ASP A 399 8.44 29.90 0.83
CA ASP A 399 9.43 28.81 0.91
C ASP A 399 9.46 28.09 -0.44
N ASN A 400 10.65 27.73 -0.95
CA ASN A 400 10.86 26.97 -2.20
C ASN A 400 10.33 25.51 -2.12
N ASP A 401 9.15 25.32 -1.53
CA ASP A 401 8.48 24.05 -1.28
C ASP A 401 7.51 23.73 -2.42
N ILE A 402 7.53 22.48 -2.86
CA ILE A 402 6.69 21.96 -3.93
C ILE A 402 5.35 21.42 -3.40
N LEU A 403 5.22 21.34 -2.07
CA LEU A 403 4.04 20.81 -1.38
C LEU A 403 2.73 21.52 -1.77
N PRO A 404 2.67 22.85 -1.96
CA PRO A 404 1.46 23.52 -2.45
C PRO A 404 1.02 23.05 -3.84
N VAL A 405 1.96 22.75 -4.75
CA VAL A 405 1.64 22.24 -6.09
C VAL A 405 1.06 20.83 -6.02
N LEU A 406 1.65 19.97 -5.20
CA LEU A 406 1.12 18.62 -4.97
C LEU A 406 -0.26 18.68 -4.28
N LYS A 407 -0.43 19.62 -3.35
CA LYS A 407 -1.69 19.86 -2.64
C LYS A 407 -2.81 20.28 -3.60
N LEU A 408 -2.54 21.10 -4.61
CA LEU A 408 -3.52 21.43 -5.66
C LEU A 408 -4.08 20.18 -6.37
N SER A 409 -3.21 19.25 -6.77
CA SER A 409 -3.65 17.99 -7.40
C SER A 409 -4.43 17.11 -6.42
N TYR A 410 -4.06 17.14 -5.13
CA TYR A 410 -4.79 16.46 -4.06
C TYR A 410 -6.19 17.05 -3.84
N ASP A 411 -6.33 18.38 -3.82
CA ASP A 411 -7.59 19.09 -3.56
C ASP A 411 -8.66 18.77 -4.62
N GLN A 412 -8.21 18.54 -5.85
CA GLN A 412 -9.02 18.14 -7.00
C GLN A 412 -9.31 16.63 -7.06
N MET A 413 -8.91 15.84 -6.05
CA MET A 413 -9.30 14.43 -5.95
C MET A 413 -10.72 14.29 -5.41
N SER A 414 -11.38 13.22 -5.81
CA SER A 414 -12.64 12.79 -5.20
C SER A 414 -12.45 12.48 -3.71
N SER A 415 -13.53 12.61 -2.94
CA SER A 415 -13.52 12.37 -1.50
C SER A 415 -12.97 10.99 -1.14
N TYR A 416 -13.41 9.93 -1.84
CA TYR A 416 -12.98 8.55 -1.57
C TYR A 416 -11.49 8.34 -1.79
N LEU A 417 -10.91 9.02 -2.77
CA LEU A 417 -9.50 8.87 -3.09
C LEU A 417 -8.59 9.61 -2.09
N LYS A 418 -9.04 10.74 -1.57
CA LYS A 418 -8.31 11.51 -0.53
C LYS A 418 -8.00 10.70 0.73
N HIS A 419 -8.91 9.82 1.15
CA HIS A 419 -8.69 8.93 2.30
C HIS A 419 -7.68 7.84 1.99
N CYS A 420 -7.82 7.22 0.81
CA CYS A 420 -6.91 6.21 0.33
C CYS A 420 -5.48 6.78 0.28
N PHE A 421 -5.34 8.02 -0.21
CA PHE A 421 -4.10 8.78 -0.24
C PHE A 421 -3.55 9.10 1.16
N ALA A 422 -4.37 9.65 2.06
CA ALA A 422 -3.94 9.96 3.43
C ALA A 422 -3.39 8.74 4.17
N TYR A 423 -3.94 7.54 3.91
CA TYR A 423 -3.49 6.31 4.54
C TYR A 423 -2.04 5.91 4.16
N PHE A 424 -1.50 6.40 3.03
CA PHE A 424 -0.09 6.19 2.69
C PHE A 424 0.88 6.85 3.68
N SER A 425 0.43 7.81 4.50
CA SER A 425 1.24 8.42 5.56
C SER A 425 1.81 7.43 6.59
N LEU A 426 1.20 6.24 6.69
CA LEU A 426 1.64 5.15 7.55
C LEU A 426 2.76 4.31 6.92
N LEU A 427 3.01 4.46 5.63
CA LEU A 427 4.08 3.74 4.96
C LEU A 427 5.44 4.29 5.38
N LYS A 428 6.47 3.48 5.16
CA LYS A 428 7.84 3.97 5.25
C LYS A 428 8.23 4.55 3.90
N LYS A 429 8.94 5.68 3.96
CA LYS A 429 9.61 6.28 2.81
C LYS A 429 10.58 5.28 2.18
N ASP A 430 10.72 5.37 0.85
CA ASP A 430 11.68 4.59 0.05
C ASP A 430 11.53 3.05 0.08
N GLN A 431 10.38 2.55 0.52
CA GLN A 431 10.09 1.12 0.52
C GLN A 431 9.07 0.76 -0.57
N ALA A 432 9.36 -0.30 -1.32
CA ALA A 432 8.40 -0.87 -2.26
C ALA A 432 7.36 -1.71 -1.51
N PHE A 433 6.08 -1.49 -1.81
CA PHE A 433 4.98 -2.23 -1.19
C PHE A 433 4.15 -2.99 -2.24
N PRO A 434 3.62 -4.18 -1.91
CA PRO A 434 2.68 -4.86 -2.80
C PRO A 434 1.38 -4.05 -2.95
N LYS A 435 0.92 -3.83 -4.18
CA LYS A 435 -0.33 -3.11 -4.47
C LYS A 435 -1.53 -3.72 -3.75
N ASP A 436 -1.69 -5.03 -3.82
CA ASP A 436 -2.78 -5.77 -3.15
C ASP A 436 -2.83 -5.44 -1.65
N TRP A 437 -1.66 -5.33 -1.00
CA TRP A 437 -1.61 -5.05 0.43
C TRP A 437 -2.26 -3.70 0.75
N MET A 438 -2.08 -2.68 -0.09
CA MET A 438 -2.72 -1.39 0.10
C MET A 438 -4.23 -1.45 -0.14
N ILE A 439 -4.67 -2.11 -1.21
CA ILE A 439 -6.10 -2.29 -1.53
C ILE A 439 -6.83 -2.97 -0.37
N TYR A 440 -6.28 -4.06 0.18
CA TYR A 440 -6.89 -4.73 1.33
C TYR A 440 -6.89 -3.89 2.62
N ASN A 441 -5.92 -2.98 2.80
CA ASN A 441 -5.98 -2.02 3.90
C ASN A 441 -7.16 -1.05 3.73
N TRP A 442 -7.36 -0.50 2.53
CA TRP A 442 -8.51 0.36 2.24
C TRP A 442 -9.85 -0.37 2.41
N MET A 443 -9.94 -1.62 1.94
CA MET A 443 -11.10 -2.48 2.18
C MET A 443 -11.37 -2.68 3.67
N ALA A 444 -10.32 -2.94 4.46
CA ALA A 444 -10.45 -3.15 5.89
C ALA A 444 -10.91 -1.90 6.65
N GLN A 445 -10.53 -0.70 6.20
CA GLN A 445 -11.04 0.54 6.76
C GLN A 445 -12.45 0.91 6.27
N GLY A 446 -12.88 0.37 5.13
CA GLY A 446 -14.13 0.73 4.48
C GLY A 446 -14.02 1.96 3.56
N PHE A 447 -12.83 2.26 3.04
CA PHE A 447 -12.62 3.39 2.13
C PHE A 447 -13.08 3.12 0.70
N ILE A 448 -13.35 1.85 0.35
CA ILE A 448 -13.80 1.46 -0.98
C ILE A 448 -15.32 1.39 -1.00
N GLU A 449 -15.93 2.23 -1.83
CA GLU A 449 -17.37 2.32 -1.99
C GLU A 449 -17.85 1.41 -3.14
N SER A 450 -18.93 0.68 -2.89
CA SER A 450 -19.61 -0.11 -3.92
C SER A 450 -20.97 0.53 -4.20
N SER A 451 -21.24 0.82 -5.47
CA SER A 451 -22.51 1.41 -5.90
C SER A 451 -23.59 0.34 -6.09
N ASN A 452 -23.18 -0.89 -6.42
CA ASN A 452 -24.06 -2.03 -6.69
C ASN A 452 -23.51 -3.33 -6.06
N GLN A 453 -24.40 -4.20 -5.58
CA GLN A 453 -24.03 -5.48 -4.91
C GLN A 453 -23.21 -6.45 -5.78
N ASN A 454 -23.19 -6.26 -7.11
CA ASN A 454 -22.46 -7.10 -8.05
C ASN A 454 -21.02 -6.64 -8.31
N GLU A 455 -20.61 -5.49 -7.78
CA GLU A 455 -19.27 -4.95 -7.96
C GLU A 455 -18.30 -5.58 -6.96
N GLU A 456 -17.09 -5.86 -7.41
CA GLU A 456 -16.07 -6.46 -6.55
C GLU A 456 -15.10 -5.40 -6.05
N LEU A 457 -14.97 -5.34 -4.73
CA LEU A 457 -14.23 -4.29 -4.03
C LEU A 457 -12.76 -4.24 -4.45
N GLU A 458 -12.17 -5.39 -4.77
CA GLU A 458 -10.81 -5.49 -5.29
C GLU A 458 -10.67 -4.75 -6.63
N ASP A 459 -11.66 -4.85 -7.53
CA ASP A 459 -11.64 -4.19 -8.84
C ASP A 459 -11.85 -2.67 -8.69
N ILE A 460 -12.68 -2.24 -7.73
CA ILE A 460 -12.86 -0.82 -7.41
C ILE A 460 -11.57 -0.24 -6.78
N GLY A 461 -10.96 -0.97 -5.85
CA GLY A 461 -9.70 -0.58 -5.23
C GLY A 461 -8.55 -0.48 -6.22
N GLU A 462 -8.50 -1.41 -7.18
CA GLU A 462 -7.59 -1.34 -8.31
C GLU A 462 -7.83 -0.06 -9.13
N SER A 463 -9.08 0.29 -9.42
CA SER A 463 -9.41 1.54 -10.14
C SER A 463 -8.97 2.79 -9.37
N TYR A 464 -9.12 2.82 -8.04
CA TYR A 464 -8.66 3.93 -7.19
C TYR A 464 -7.13 4.01 -7.22
N PHE A 465 -6.45 2.86 -7.10
CA PHE A 465 -5.00 2.80 -7.18
C PHE A 465 -4.48 3.30 -8.54
N ASP A 466 -5.10 2.85 -9.63
CA ASP A 466 -4.78 3.29 -10.99
C ASP A 466 -4.98 4.80 -11.17
N GLU A 467 -5.98 5.42 -10.53
CA GLU A 467 -6.15 6.88 -10.56
C GLU A 467 -4.97 7.61 -9.88
N LEU A 468 -4.48 7.11 -8.74
CA LEU A 468 -3.30 7.68 -8.07
C LEU A 468 -2.03 7.54 -8.92
N VAL A 469 -1.89 6.43 -9.66
CA VAL A 469 -0.80 6.24 -10.64
C VAL A 469 -0.94 7.25 -11.77
N ARG A 470 -2.14 7.42 -12.35
CA ARG A 470 -2.41 8.42 -13.41
C ARG A 470 -2.10 9.84 -12.96
N ARG A 471 -2.41 10.18 -11.71
CA ARG A 471 -2.09 11.48 -11.08
C ARG A 471 -0.60 11.66 -10.73
N SER A 472 0.24 10.68 -11.06
CA SER A 472 1.67 10.66 -10.75
C SER A 472 2.02 10.68 -9.25
N PHE A 473 1.09 10.30 -8.38
CA PHE A 473 1.34 10.18 -6.94
C PHE A 473 2.03 8.87 -6.57
N ILE A 474 1.87 7.84 -7.40
CA ILE A 474 2.43 6.50 -7.19
C ILE A 474 3.12 6.04 -8.47
N GLU A 475 4.24 5.35 -8.32
CA GLU A 475 4.99 4.74 -9.41
C GLU A 475 5.00 3.21 -9.23
N ILE A 476 4.73 2.47 -10.30
CA ILE A 476 4.85 1.02 -10.29
C ILE A 476 6.34 0.69 -10.34
N SER A 477 6.80 -0.13 -9.41
CA SER A 477 8.21 -0.45 -9.27
C SER A 477 8.65 -1.53 -10.26
N GLU A 478 9.79 -1.32 -10.91
CA GLU A 478 10.44 -2.30 -11.79
C GLU A 478 11.13 -3.44 -11.01
N GLU A 479 11.38 -3.26 -9.71
CA GLU A 479 12.08 -4.22 -8.85
C GLU A 479 11.25 -5.48 -8.54
N GLY A 480 9.97 -5.51 -8.91
CA GLY A 480 9.12 -6.70 -8.77
C GLY A 480 7.69 -6.50 -9.26
N GLU A 481 7.13 -7.52 -9.90
CA GLU A 481 5.75 -7.52 -10.39
C GLU A 481 4.75 -7.16 -9.29
N GLY A 482 3.96 -6.10 -9.52
CA GLY A 482 2.90 -5.67 -8.60
C GLY A 482 3.38 -4.92 -7.36
N LEU A 483 4.64 -4.47 -7.33
CA LEU A 483 5.16 -3.55 -6.33
C LEU A 483 4.97 -2.10 -6.76
N PHE A 484 4.82 -1.19 -5.81
CA PHE A 484 4.79 0.25 -6.06
C PHE A 484 5.72 0.99 -5.11
N LYS A 485 6.15 2.17 -5.53
CA LYS A 485 6.88 3.15 -4.73
C LYS A 485 6.12 4.49 -4.75
N MET A 486 6.25 5.24 -3.67
CA MET A 486 5.71 6.60 -3.56
C MET A 486 6.88 7.55 -3.40
N HIS A 487 6.86 8.67 -4.11
CA HIS A 487 7.90 9.69 -3.99
C HIS A 487 7.81 10.37 -2.62
N ASP A 488 8.95 10.67 -2.00
CA ASP A 488 9.06 11.23 -0.66
C ASP A 488 8.21 12.48 -0.40
N LEU A 489 8.20 13.42 -1.35
CA LEU A 489 7.38 14.64 -1.26
C LEU A 489 5.88 14.37 -1.35
N VAL A 490 5.48 13.32 -2.08
CA VAL A 490 4.08 12.88 -2.12
C VAL A 490 3.71 12.22 -0.79
N HIS A 491 4.65 11.48 -0.18
CA HIS A 491 4.47 10.96 1.17
C HIS A 491 4.41 12.09 2.22
N ASP A 492 5.22 13.14 2.09
CA ASP A 492 5.16 14.33 2.96
C ASP A 492 3.80 15.03 2.84
N LEU A 493 3.26 15.15 1.62
CA LEU A 493 1.89 15.59 1.41
C LEU A 493 0.90 14.63 2.09
N ALA A 494 1.05 13.31 1.94
CA ALA A 494 0.19 12.32 2.59
C ALA A 494 0.20 12.51 4.12
N GLN A 495 1.36 12.74 4.73
CA GLN A 495 1.47 13.04 6.16
C GLN A 495 0.80 14.37 6.53
N PHE A 496 0.97 15.40 5.71
CA PHE A 496 0.33 16.70 5.90
C PHE A 496 -1.20 16.60 5.87
N VAL A 497 -1.77 15.83 4.94
CA VAL A 497 -3.22 15.67 4.78
C VAL A 497 -3.83 14.59 5.68
N ALA A 498 -3.06 13.60 6.14
CA ALA A 498 -3.54 12.51 7.00
C ALA A 498 -4.04 12.96 8.37
N SER A 499 -3.91 14.25 8.69
CA SER A 499 -4.44 14.88 9.89
C SER A 499 -3.90 14.26 11.18
N SER A 500 -4.59 14.46 12.30
CA SER A 500 -4.25 13.87 13.60
C SER A 500 -4.64 12.39 13.73
N GLU A 501 -5.05 11.72 12.64
CA GLU A 501 -5.58 10.35 12.66
C GLU A 501 -4.50 9.27 12.46
N CYS A 502 -3.44 9.58 11.72
CA CYS A 502 -2.33 8.67 11.46
C CYS A 502 -1.09 9.11 12.24
N LEU A 503 -0.40 8.15 12.87
CA LEU A 503 0.82 8.42 13.63
C LEU A 503 1.86 7.31 13.44
N THR A 504 3.08 7.69 13.07
CA THR A 504 4.23 6.79 13.15
C THR A 504 4.90 6.92 14.51
N ILE A 505 4.84 5.87 15.31
CA ILE A 505 5.42 5.81 16.65
C ILE A 505 6.93 5.59 16.52
N LYS A 506 7.70 6.56 17.02
CA LYS A 506 9.16 6.53 17.16
C LYS A 506 9.56 6.33 18.64
N SER A 507 10.84 6.03 18.90
CA SER A 507 11.39 5.87 20.26
C SER A 507 11.22 7.09 21.17
N THR A 508 11.09 8.28 20.57
CA THR A 508 10.89 9.56 21.26
C THR A 508 9.43 9.86 21.58
N THR A 509 8.48 9.02 21.16
CA THR A 509 7.04 9.28 21.32
C THR A 509 6.62 9.12 22.77
N LYS A 510 6.27 10.23 23.43
CA LYS A 510 5.87 10.24 24.85
C LYS A 510 4.38 9.96 25.08
N SER A 511 3.52 10.45 24.19
CA SER A 511 2.06 10.33 24.30
C SER A 511 1.44 10.19 22.92
N ILE A 512 0.30 9.50 22.84
CA ILE A 512 -0.46 9.35 21.59
C ILE A 512 -1.71 10.22 21.71
N PRO A 513 -1.94 11.17 20.78
CA PRO A 513 -3.16 11.99 20.80
C PRO A 513 -4.43 11.17 20.71
N GLU A 514 -5.50 11.60 21.39
CA GLU A 514 -6.77 10.88 21.46
C GLU A 514 -7.44 10.65 20.09
N ARG A 515 -7.19 11.55 19.13
CA ARG A 515 -7.73 11.47 17.76
C ARG A 515 -7.04 10.44 16.87
N VAL A 516 -5.90 9.90 17.28
CA VAL A 516 -5.19 8.89 16.48
C VAL A 516 -6.05 7.63 16.36
N ARG A 517 -6.19 7.14 15.13
CA ARG A 517 -6.91 5.92 14.77
C ARG A 517 -5.97 4.89 14.17
N HIS A 518 -4.90 5.32 13.52
CA HIS A 518 -3.99 4.45 12.81
C HIS A 518 -2.56 4.68 13.25
N VAL A 519 -1.89 3.59 13.66
CA VAL A 519 -0.50 3.66 14.08
C VAL A 519 0.38 2.72 13.27
N ASN A 520 1.53 3.24 12.86
CA ASN A 520 2.65 2.44 12.36
C ASN A 520 3.81 2.57 13.34
N PHE A 521 4.65 1.54 13.43
CA PHE A 521 5.79 1.51 14.33
C PHE A 521 7.08 1.54 13.54
N ASP A 522 7.94 2.46 13.92
CA ASP A 522 9.27 2.47 13.36
C ASP A 522 10.10 1.28 13.86
N SER A 523 10.95 0.75 12.98
CA SER A 523 11.79 -0.44 13.23
C SER A 523 12.95 -0.15 14.18
N SER A 524 13.23 1.13 14.45
CA SER A 524 14.22 1.60 15.42
C SER A 524 13.83 1.34 16.89
N LEU A 525 12.59 0.91 17.13
CA LEU A 525 12.06 0.59 18.46
C LEU A 525 12.54 -0.79 18.95
N HIS A 526 13.72 -0.84 19.58
CA HIS A 526 14.26 -2.07 20.18
C HIS A 526 13.74 -2.39 21.58
N LYS A 527 12.97 -1.49 22.22
CA LYS A 527 12.58 -1.58 23.62
C LYS A 527 11.07 -1.80 23.81
N GLY A 528 10.64 -3.06 23.70
CA GLY A 528 9.33 -3.52 24.15
C GLY A 528 8.11 -2.81 23.52
N PHE A 529 6.93 -3.13 24.03
CA PHE A 529 5.69 -2.49 23.58
C PHE A 529 5.55 -1.08 24.18
N PRO A 530 5.25 -0.04 23.38
CA PRO A 530 5.11 1.32 23.88
C PRO A 530 3.96 1.43 24.87
N ARG A 531 4.29 1.79 26.11
CA ARG A 531 3.28 2.06 27.16
C ARG A 531 2.21 3.09 26.74
N PRO A 532 2.51 4.16 25.99
CA PRO A 532 1.49 5.13 25.56
C PRO A 532 0.34 4.53 24.76
N LEU A 533 0.52 3.37 24.12
CA LEU A 533 -0.56 2.69 23.40
C LEU A 533 -1.63 2.12 24.33
N LEU A 534 -1.27 1.76 25.56
CA LEU A 534 -2.21 1.17 26.52
C LEU A 534 -3.32 2.15 26.92
N GLU A 535 -3.09 3.44 26.70
CA GLU A 535 -4.04 4.52 27.03
C GLU A 535 -5.02 4.80 25.88
N VAL A 536 -4.73 4.34 24.65
CA VAL A 536 -5.54 4.66 23.46
C VAL A 536 -6.62 3.61 23.23
N LYS A 537 -7.90 3.98 23.24
CA LYS A 537 -9.00 3.01 23.12
C LYS A 537 -9.62 2.90 21.72
N LYS A 538 -9.41 3.91 20.86
CA LYS A 538 -10.10 4.06 19.56
C LYS A 538 -9.24 3.66 18.34
N LEU A 539 -8.18 2.87 18.55
CA LEU A 539 -7.32 2.42 17.45
C LEU A 539 -8.05 1.46 16.51
N ARG A 540 -7.90 1.71 15.20
CA ARG A 540 -8.39 0.89 14.08
C ARG A 540 -7.28 0.20 13.32
N THR A 541 -6.05 0.73 13.32
CA THR A 541 -4.89 0.11 12.67
C THR A 541 -3.68 0.05 13.59
N ILE A 542 -3.03 -1.12 13.62
CA ILE A 542 -1.69 -1.29 14.16
C ILE A 542 -0.83 -2.01 13.12
N HIS A 543 0.20 -1.34 12.62
CA HIS A 543 1.26 -1.92 11.79
C HIS A 543 2.56 -1.96 12.57
N MET A 544 3.11 -3.15 12.78
CA MET A 544 4.33 -3.34 13.54
C MET A 544 5.27 -4.31 12.84
N GLY A 545 6.46 -3.80 12.50
CA GLY A 545 7.51 -4.52 11.78
C GLY A 545 8.47 -5.31 12.67
N SER A 546 9.47 -5.93 12.06
CA SER A 546 10.53 -6.65 12.75
C SER A 546 11.42 -5.68 13.55
N GLY A 547 11.82 -6.06 14.77
CA GLY A 547 12.69 -5.24 15.63
C GLY A 547 12.28 -5.22 17.10
N PHE A 548 11.03 -5.61 17.40
CA PHE A 548 10.53 -5.72 18.77
C PHE A 548 11.01 -7.03 19.42
N GLY A 549 11.38 -6.93 20.70
CA GLY A 549 11.62 -8.08 21.56
C GLY A 549 10.40 -9.00 21.62
N SER A 550 10.62 -10.24 22.08
CA SER A 550 9.69 -11.39 22.09
C SER A 550 8.34 -11.20 22.80
N ILE A 551 8.01 -10.00 23.30
CA ILE A 551 6.84 -9.77 24.15
C ILE A 551 6.02 -8.60 23.58
N ILE A 552 4.98 -8.94 22.82
CA ILE A 552 3.83 -8.07 22.65
C ILE A 552 2.87 -8.37 23.82
N PRO A 553 2.45 -7.38 24.62
CA PRO A 553 1.48 -7.56 25.68
C PRO A 553 0.16 -8.09 25.12
N SER A 554 -0.48 -9.00 25.85
CA SER A 554 -1.87 -9.42 25.63
C SER A 554 -2.86 -8.25 25.52
N GLU A 555 -2.47 -7.09 26.05
CA GLU A 555 -3.19 -5.84 26.15
C GLU A 555 -3.43 -5.18 24.79
N ILE A 556 -2.69 -5.55 23.73
CA ILE A 556 -3.03 -5.13 22.36
C ILE A 556 -4.43 -5.61 21.93
N LEU A 557 -4.96 -6.62 22.62
CA LEU A 557 -6.29 -7.17 22.38
C LEU A 557 -7.37 -6.40 23.13
N ASN A 558 -7.00 -5.37 23.90
CA ASN A 558 -7.94 -4.42 24.49
C ASN A 558 -8.48 -3.41 23.46
N PHE A 559 -7.84 -3.28 22.29
CA PHE A 559 -8.28 -2.36 21.23
C PHE A 559 -9.49 -2.93 20.47
N ARG A 560 -10.68 -2.79 21.05
CA ARG A 560 -11.91 -3.43 20.56
C ARG A 560 -12.31 -3.02 19.14
N PHE A 561 -11.90 -1.84 18.69
CA PHE A 561 -12.25 -1.27 17.37
C PHE A 561 -11.21 -1.57 16.27
N LEU A 562 -10.23 -2.43 16.56
CA LEU A 562 -9.16 -2.73 15.63
C LEU A 562 -9.69 -3.45 14.38
N ARG A 563 -9.40 -2.88 13.20
CA ARG A 563 -9.74 -3.42 11.88
C ARG A 563 -8.55 -4.06 11.18
N VAL A 564 -7.36 -3.50 11.42
CA VAL A 564 -6.12 -3.94 10.79
C VAL A 564 -5.08 -4.24 11.88
N LEU A 565 -4.58 -5.47 11.88
CA LEU A 565 -3.50 -5.91 12.75
C LEU A 565 -2.41 -6.56 11.91
N VAL A 566 -1.28 -5.88 11.79
CA VAL A 566 -0.12 -6.35 11.03
C VAL A 566 1.07 -6.50 11.95
N PHE A 567 1.51 -7.75 12.09
CA PHE A 567 2.73 -8.13 12.78
C PHE A 567 3.65 -8.87 11.82
N PHE A 568 4.81 -8.29 11.54
CA PHE A 568 5.79 -8.89 10.65
C PHE A 568 7.06 -9.30 11.42
N GLY A 569 7.39 -10.59 11.38
CA GLY A 569 8.61 -11.11 12.00
C GLY A 569 8.61 -11.16 13.52
N LEU A 570 7.46 -10.95 14.17
CA LEU A 570 7.32 -11.02 15.62
C LEU A 570 7.07 -12.46 16.07
N ASN A 571 7.62 -12.84 17.23
CA ASN A 571 7.60 -14.21 17.71
C ASN A 571 6.76 -14.34 18.98
N PHE A 572 5.46 -14.63 18.83
CA PHE A 572 4.54 -14.76 19.98
C PHE A 572 3.38 -15.73 19.68
N LYS A 573 2.76 -16.27 20.73
CA LYS A 573 1.54 -17.07 20.63
C LYS A 573 0.31 -16.18 20.56
N VAL A 574 -0.58 -16.45 19.62
CA VAL A 574 -1.86 -15.72 19.53
C VAL A 574 -2.78 -16.21 20.66
N PRO A 575 -3.21 -15.34 21.59
CA PRO A 575 -4.04 -15.75 22.72
C PRO A 575 -5.53 -15.86 22.33
N SER A 576 -6.31 -16.55 23.16
CA SER A 576 -7.73 -16.83 22.90
C SER A 576 -8.61 -15.58 22.83
N SER A 577 -8.22 -14.47 23.47
CA SER A 577 -8.95 -13.19 23.38
C SER A 577 -8.92 -12.55 22.00
N ILE A 578 -8.11 -13.04 21.04
CA ILE A 578 -8.12 -12.54 19.66
C ILE A 578 -9.53 -12.55 19.06
N GLY A 579 -10.34 -13.56 19.38
CA GLY A 579 -11.72 -13.69 18.92
C GLY A 579 -12.68 -12.60 19.41
N ASP A 580 -12.27 -11.76 20.36
CA ASP A 580 -13.06 -10.64 20.87
C ASP A 580 -12.87 -9.36 20.05
N LEU A 581 -11.88 -9.31 19.15
CA LEU A 581 -11.69 -8.23 18.18
C LEU A 581 -12.71 -8.31 17.04
N LYS A 582 -13.96 -7.91 17.34
CA LYS A 582 -15.11 -8.02 16.42
C LYS A 582 -14.87 -7.35 15.06
N HIS A 583 -14.16 -6.22 15.04
CA HIS A 583 -13.98 -5.40 13.84
C HIS A 583 -12.83 -5.85 12.93
N LEU A 584 -12.06 -6.86 13.36
CA LEU A 584 -10.84 -7.22 12.64
C LEU A 584 -11.17 -7.77 11.24
N SER A 585 -10.62 -7.11 10.23
CA SER A 585 -10.82 -7.38 8.80
C SER A 585 -9.51 -7.79 8.11
N LEU A 586 -8.37 -7.28 8.57
CA LEU A 586 -7.05 -7.67 8.10
C LEU A 586 -6.19 -8.18 9.26
N PHE A 587 -5.69 -9.41 9.12
CA PHE A 587 -4.75 -10.00 10.06
C PHE A 587 -3.50 -10.52 9.34
N CYS A 588 -2.34 -9.95 9.64
CA CYS A 588 -1.07 -10.40 9.12
C CYS A 588 -0.16 -10.79 10.29
N LEU A 589 0.37 -12.02 10.23
CA LEU A 589 1.28 -12.60 11.20
C LEU A 589 2.53 -13.18 10.49
N ALA A 590 2.88 -12.63 9.33
CA ALA A 590 3.91 -13.18 8.48
C ALA A 590 5.27 -13.28 9.21
N ARG A 591 5.99 -14.38 8.98
CA ARG A 591 7.28 -14.73 9.59
C ARG A 591 7.23 -14.90 11.13
N ASN A 592 6.08 -15.13 11.73
CA ASN A 592 5.97 -15.48 13.14
C ASN A 592 6.26 -16.98 13.37
N ARG A 593 7.34 -17.30 14.08
CA ARG A 593 7.72 -18.71 14.37
C ARG A 593 7.15 -19.26 15.68
N GLY A 594 6.47 -18.42 16.46
CA GLY A 594 6.01 -18.72 17.83
C GLY A 594 4.56 -19.17 17.88
N ALA A 595 3.76 -18.72 16.92
CA ALA A 595 2.39 -19.15 16.70
C ALA A 595 2.36 -20.57 16.12
N LYS A 596 2.62 -21.57 16.96
CA LYS A 596 2.52 -22.98 16.57
C LYS A 596 1.10 -23.38 16.19
N THR A 597 0.10 -22.75 16.80
CA THR A 597 -1.33 -22.92 16.51
C THR A 597 -2.05 -21.58 16.62
N LEU A 598 -3.24 -21.48 16.01
CA LEU A 598 -4.19 -20.40 16.28
C LEU A 598 -5.31 -20.92 17.20
N PRO A 599 -5.82 -20.11 18.14
CA PRO A 599 -6.87 -20.55 19.06
C PRO A 599 -8.21 -20.78 18.33
N GLU A 600 -9.06 -21.67 18.84
CA GLU A 600 -10.41 -21.92 18.27
C GLU A 600 -11.32 -20.68 18.28
N SER A 601 -11.04 -19.70 19.14
CA SER A 601 -11.73 -18.41 19.11
C SER A 601 -11.41 -17.58 17.87
N PHE A 602 -10.36 -17.89 17.12
CA PHE A 602 -10.01 -17.20 15.87
C PHE A 602 -11.14 -17.29 14.83
N GLY A 603 -11.87 -18.41 14.79
CA GLY A 603 -13.05 -18.56 13.92
C GLY A 603 -14.24 -17.66 14.29
N ARG A 604 -14.19 -16.89 15.38
CA ARG A 604 -15.19 -15.85 15.69
C ARG A 604 -14.96 -14.57 14.88
N LEU A 605 -13.82 -14.42 14.21
CA LEU A 605 -13.43 -13.23 13.45
C LEU A 605 -14.08 -13.21 12.06
N VAL A 606 -15.40 -13.26 12.02
CA VAL A 606 -16.19 -13.40 10.79
C VAL A 606 -16.01 -12.25 9.79
N ASN A 607 -15.51 -11.09 10.23
CA ASN A 607 -15.22 -9.94 9.36
C ASN A 607 -13.88 -10.03 8.63
N LEU A 608 -13.01 -11.00 8.94
CA LEU A 608 -11.72 -11.13 8.28
C LEU A 608 -11.90 -11.30 6.77
N GLN A 609 -11.29 -10.39 6.02
CA GLN A 609 -11.21 -10.39 4.56
C GLN A 609 -9.82 -10.76 4.08
N TYR A 610 -8.77 -10.44 4.83
CA TYR A 610 -7.40 -10.78 4.47
C TYR A 610 -6.65 -11.39 5.67
N VAL A 611 -6.17 -12.62 5.48
CA VAL A 611 -5.28 -13.30 6.40
C VAL A 611 -3.94 -13.61 5.72
N ASN A 612 -2.84 -13.20 6.34
CA ASN A 612 -1.49 -13.52 5.89
C ASN A 612 -0.70 -14.24 7.00
N LEU A 613 -0.40 -15.51 6.75
CA LEU A 613 0.36 -16.41 7.61
C LEU A 613 1.62 -16.93 6.91
N ASN A 614 2.14 -16.19 5.92
CA ASN A 614 3.37 -16.55 5.21
C ASN A 614 4.51 -16.82 6.20
N ARG A 615 5.23 -17.93 6.05
CA ARG A 615 6.32 -18.38 6.93
C ARG A 615 5.96 -18.44 8.43
N THR A 616 4.67 -18.66 8.76
CA THR A 616 4.22 -18.89 10.14
C THR A 616 4.30 -20.37 10.53
N TYR A 617 4.04 -21.28 9.58
CA TYR A 617 4.15 -22.73 9.74
C TYR A 617 3.33 -23.30 10.91
N LEU A 618 2.01 -23.10 10.86
CA LEU A 618 1.11 -23.71 11.84
C LEU A 618 1.26 -25.24 11.85
N ASN A 619 1.35 -25.82 13.04
CA ASN A 619 1.33 -27.26 13.25
C ASN A 619 -0.09 -27.83 13.11
N GLU A 620 -1.11 -27.04 13.45
CA GLU A 620 -2.53 -27.38 13.36
C GLU A 620 -3.36 -26.13 13.04
N TRP A 621 -4.45 -26.30 12.29
CA TRP A 621 -5.44 -25.25 12.03
C TRP A 621 -6.63 -25.43 12.97
N PRO A 622 -7.18 -24.36 13.57
CA PRO A 622 -8.37 -24.48 14.38
C PRO A 622 -9.54 -24.97 13.53
N LYS A 623 -10.37 -25.84 14.09
CA LYS A 623 -11.54 -26.40 13.40
C LYS A 623 -12.51 -25.31 12.98
N THR A 624 -12.57 -24.23 13.76
CA THR A 624 -13.37 -23.05 13.47
C THR A 624 -12.79 -22.15 12.39
N PHE A 625 -11.59 -22.38 11.82
CA PHE A 625 -11.04 -21.51 10.77
C PHE A 625 -11.96 -21.43 9.54
N GLY A 626 -12.70 -22.50 9.23
CA GLY A 626 -13.73 -22.51 8.19
C GLY A 626 -14.94 -21.59 8.45
N ASN A 627 -15.01 -20.92 9.60
CA ASN A 627 -16.04 -19.94 9.95
C ASN A 627 -15.73 -18.54 9.39
N LEU A 628 -14.55 -18.31 8.81
CA LEU A 628 -14.16 -17.04 8.21
C LEU A 628 -14.83 -16.85 6.84
N ILE A 629 -16.16 -16.77 6.84
CA ILE A 629 -17.01 -16.80 5.65
C ILE A 629 -16.86 -15.57 4.74
N ASN A 630 -16.29 -14.47 5.24
CA ASN A 630 -16.00 -13.27 4.46
C ASN A 630 -14.54 -13.20 3.97
N LEU A 631 -13.73 -14.23 4.24
CA LEU A 631 -12.31 -14.24 3.87
C LEU A 631 -12.16 -14.23 2.35
N ARG A 632 -11.47 -13.20 1.85
CA ARG A 632 -11.25 -12.93 0.43
C ARG A 632 -9.83 -13.28 -0.01
N ARG A 633 -8.83 -13.04 0.84
CA ARG A 633 -7.43 -13.39 0.57
C ARG A 633 -6.83 -14.21 1.70
N LEU A 634 -6.19 -15.30 1.34
CA LEU A 634 -5.44 -16.14 2.25
C LEU A 634 -4.03 -16.37 1.69
N VAL A 635 -3.02 -15.90 2.42
CA VAL A 635 -1.61 -16.18 2.16
C VAL A 635 -1.12 -17.10 3.26
N LEU A 636 -0.53 -18.25 2.92
CA LEU A 636 -0.12 -19.25 3.90
C LEU A 636 1.15 -20.01 3.52
N SER A 637 1.87 -20.46 4.54
CA SER A 637 2.89 -21.51 4.44
C SER A 637 2.49 -22.65 5.37
N THR A 638 2.65 -23.89 4.89
CA THR A 638 2.18 -25.08 5.60
C THR A 638 3.27 -26.14 5.75
N ARG A 639 3.14 -26.95 6.82
CA ARG A 639 3.90 -28.19 7.04
C ARG A 639 3.09 -29.45 6.72
N PHE A 640 1.82 -29.30 6.35
CA PHE A 640 0.99 -30.43 5.95
C PHE A 640 1.34 -30.91 4.55
N THR A 641 1.16 -32.21 4.33
CA THR A 641 1.25 -32.84 3.01
C THR A 641 0.09 -32.43 2.10
N SER A 642 -1.07 -32.10 2.66
CA SER A 642 -2.21 -31.52 1.96
C SER A 642 -2.91 -30.47 2.80
N LEU A 643 -3.64 -29.54 2.15
CA LEU A 643 -4.39 -28.50 2.85
C LEU A 643 -5.60 -29.09 3.61
N PRO A 644 -5.99 -28.53 4.78
CA PRO A 644 -7.10 -29.06 5.55
C PRO A 644 -8.46 -28.94 4.81
N GLU A 645 -8.98 -30.06 4.32
CA GLU A 645 -10.22 -30.16 3.53
C GLU A 645 -11.42 -29.43 4.15
N LYS A 646 -11.68 -29.72 5.43
CA LYS A 646 -12.82 -29.17 6.17
C LYS A 646 -12.74 -27.66 6.35
N VAL A 647 -11.53 -27.09 6.31
CA VAL A 647 -11.31 -25.64 6.43
C VAL A 647 -11.46 -24.99 5.07
N ILE A 648 -10.68 -25.41 4.08
CA ILE A 648 -10.64 -24.79 2.74
C ILE A 648 -12.02 -24.83 2.08
N GLY A 649 -12.72 -25.95 2.18
CA GLY A 649 -14.03 -26.13 1.55
C GLY A 649 -15.16 -25.24 2.08
N ARG A 650 -14.93 -24.50 3.18
CA ARG A 650 -15.91 -23.57 3.77
C ARG A 650 -15.61 -22.09 3.46
N LEU A 651 -14.44 -21.77 2.92
CA LEU A 651 -14.01 -20.40 2.59
C LEU A 651 -14.58 -19.96 1.24
N THR A 652 -15.90 -19.99 1.09
CA THR A 652 -16.59 -19.78 -0.20
C THR A 652 -16.47 -18.36 -0.78
N SER A 653 -16.07 -17.40 0.05
CA SER A 653 -15.80 -16.00 -0.35
C SER A 653 -14.36 -15.75 -0.79
N LEU A 654 -13.50 -16.76 -0.90
CA LEU A 654 -12.09 -16.54 -1.23
C LEU A 654 -11.93 -16.15 -2.71
N ARG A 655 -11.24 -15.04 -2.98
CA ARG A 655 -10.83 -14.55 -4.31
C ARG A 655 -9.36 -14.85 -4.59
N ALA A 656 -8.50 -14.87 -3.57
CA ALA A 656 -7.07 -15.11 -3.75
C ALA A 656 -6.52 -16.11 -2.73
N LEU A 657 -5.86 -17.16 -3.22
CA LEU A 657 -5.15 -18.15 -2.42
C LEU A 657 -3.69 -18.18 -2.84
N ILE A 658 -2.79 -17.85 -1.91
CA ILE A 658 -1.35 -17.84 -2.13
C ILE A 658 -0.72 -18.83 -1.15
N ILE A 659 -0.09 -19.87 -1.70
CA ILE A 659 0.60 -20.91 -0.96
C ILE A 659 2.08 -20.79 -1.28
N CYS A 660 2.88 -20.39 -0.30
CA CYS A 660 4.30 -20.19 -0.51
C CYS A 660 5.14 -20.88 0.55
N HIS A 661 6.37 -21.27 0.18
CA HIS A 661 7.35 -21.86 1.09
C HIS A 661 6.85 -23.08 1.88
N SER A 662 6.11 -23.98 1.23
CA SER A 662 5.52 -25.17 1.87
C SER A 662 6.29 -26.43 1.46
N ALA A 663 7.32 -26.76 2.24
CA ALA A 663 8.28 -27.82 1.89
C ALA A 663 7.66 -29.23 1.82
N GLU A 664 6.67 -29.49 2.68
CA GLU A 664 6.05 -30.81 2.83
C GLU A 664 4.82 -31.04 1.95
N LEU A 665 4.31 -30.00 1.30
CA LEU A 665 3.09 -30.05 0.52
C LEU A 665 3.28 -30.92 -0.74
N THR A 666 2.57 -32.05 -0.82
CA THR A 666 2.63 -32.99 -1.94
C THR A 666 1.47 -32.83 -2.91
N SER A 667 0.30 -32.40 -2.42
CA SER A 667 -0.91 -32.15 -3.23
C SER A 667 -1.77 -31.04 -2.63
N LEU A 668 -2.54 -30.36 -3.48
CA LEU A 668 -3.64 -29.51 -3.02
C LEU A 668 -4.90 -30.36 -2.80
N THR A 669 -5.82 -29.85 -2.00
CA THR A 669 -7.02 -30.58 -1.59
C THR A 669 -8.16 -30.52 -2.62
N GLU A 670 -8.92 -31.62 -2.78
CA GLU A 670 -10.15 -31.66 -3.61
C GLU A 670 -11.25 -30.72 -3.07
N ALA A 671 -11.18 -30.29 -1.81
CA ALA A 671 -12.09 -29.29 -1.25
C ALA A 671 -11.97 -27.92 -1.92
N MET A 672 -10.89 -27.64 -2.67
CA MET A 672 -10.75 -26.43 -3.47
C MET A 672 -11.89 -26.25 -4.47
N GLY A 673 -12.50 -27.35 -4.96
CA GLY A 673 -13.66 -27.28 -5.85
C GLY A 673 -14.90 -26.60 -5.27
N LYS A 674 -14.94 -26.30 -3.96
CA LYS A 674 -16.00 -25.53 -3.31
C LYS A 674 -15.74 -24.02 -3.29
N VAL A 675 -14.52 -23.59 -3.60
CA VAL A 675 -14.07 -22.20 -3.55
C VAL A 675 -14.21 -21.55 -4.94
N THR A 676 -15.43 -21.57 -5.49
CA THR A 676 -15.68 -21.27 -6.90
C THR A 676 -15.51 -19.79 -7.27
N ARG A 677 -15.40 -18.90 -6.27
CA ARG A 677 -15.13 -17.46 -6.45
C ARG A 677 -13.64 -17.11 -6.54
N LEU A 678 -12.75 -18.11 -6.50
CA LEU A 678 -11.32 -17.89 -6.56
C LEU A 678 -10.92 -17.29 -7.92
N ARG A 679 -10.31 -16.11 -7.91
CA ARG A 679 -9.80 -15.37 -9.07
C ARG A 679 -8.29 -15.52 -9.24
N ARG A 680 -7.53 -15.66 -8.15
CA ARG A 680 -6.08 -15.81 -8.17
C ARG A 680 -5.62 -17.01 -7.36
N LEU A 681 -4.84 -17.87 -7.98
CA LEU A 681 -4.14 -18.99 -7.34
C LEU A 681 -2.63 -18.83 -7.57
N GLU A 682 -1.88 -18.71 -6.49
CA GLU A 682 -0.43 -18.67 -6.52
C GLU A 682 0.16 -19.79 -5.68
N VAL A 683 1.06 -20.58 -6.27
CA VAL A 683 1.76 -21.66 -5.58
C VAL A 683 3.25 -21.51 -5.85
N SER A 684 4.01 -21.16 -4.81
CA SER A 684 5.44 -20.90 -4.96
C SER A 684 6.30 -21.61 -3.91
N PHE A 685 7.52 -22.00 -4.27
CA PHE A 685 8.47 -22.65 -3.37
C PHE A 685 7.88 -23.87 -2.65
N CYS A 686 7.18 -24.74 -3.39
CA CYS A 686 6.61 -25.99 -2.91
C CYS A 686 7.32 -27.17 -3.60
N PRO A 687 8.50 -27.61 -3.13
CA PRO A 687 9.37 -28.52 -3.85
C PRO A 687 8.84 -29.96 -3.93
N LYS A 688 7.96 -30.40 -3.02
CA LYS A 688 7.37 -31.75 -3.02
C LYS A 688 6.04 -31.84 -3.77
N LEU A 689 5.49 -30.72 -4.24
CA LEU A 689 4.21 -30.71 -4.95
C LEU A 689 4.37 -31.44 -6.29
N VAL A 690 3.56 -32.46 -6.53
CA VAL A 690 3.66 -33.30 -7.74
C VAL A 690 2.61 -32.95 -8.79
N SER A 691 1.38 -32.64 -8.35
CA SER A 691 0.26 -32.35 -9.24
C SER A 691 -0.82 -31.48 -8.56
N PHE A 692 -1.71 -30.91 -9.38
CA PHE A 692 -2.92 -30.23 -8.93
C PHE A 692 -4.14 -31.18 -8.94
N PRO A 693 -5.14 -30.96 -8.07
CA PRO A 693 -6.32 -31.84 -7.92
C PRO A 693 -7.25 -31.77 -9.14
N SER A 694 -8.13 -32.74 -9.31
CA SER A 694 -9.08 -32.75 -10.45
C SER A 694 -10.20 -31.72 -10.30
N CYS A 695 -10.53 -31.31 -9.06
CA CYS A 695 -11.57 -30.32 -8.80
C CYS A 695 -11.29 -28.92 -9.37
N VAL A 696 -10.09 -28.62 -9.90
CA VAL A 696 -9.77 -27.26 -10.39
C VAL A 696 -10.71 -26.82 -11.49
N ARG A 697 -11.29 -27.74 -12.27
CA ARG A 697 -12.34 -27.46 -13.27
C ARG A 697 -13.54 -26.67 -12.73
N ARG A 698 -13.77 -26.69 -11.41
CA ARG A 698 -14.86 -25.97 -10.75
C ARG A 698 -14.50 -24.53 -10.39
N LEU A 699 -13.23 -24.12 -10.51
CA LEU A 699 -12.75 -22.76 -10.25
C LEU A 699 -13.03 -21.84 -11.45
N THR A 700 -14.30 -21.74 -11.86
CA THR A 700 -14.70 -21.07 -13.10
C THR A 700 -14.44 -19.55 -13.09
N ALA A 701 -14.22 -18.95 -11.92
CA ALA A 701 -13.85 -17.55 -11.76
C ALA A 701 -12.32 -17.30 -11.81
N LEU A 702 -11.48 -18.33 -11.96
CA LEU A 702 -10.02 -18.19 -11.90
C LEU A 702 -9.51 -17.39 -13.10
N MET A 703 -8.85 -16.26 -12.81
CA MET A 703 -8.29 -15.32 -13.78
C MET A 703 -6.77 -15.38 -13.84
N GLU A 704 -6.11 -15.67 -12.71
CA GLU A 704 -4.66 -15.66 -12.60
C GLU A 704 -4.15 -16.94 -11.94
N LEU A 705 -3.23 -17.63 -12.62
CA LEU A 705 -2.47 -18.76 -12.08
C LEU A 705 -0.99 -18.41 -12.10
N LYS A 706 -0.34 -18.45 -10.93
CA LYS A 706 1.12 -18.32 -10.82
C LYS A 706 1.71 -19.54 -10.12
N VAL A 707 2.67 -20.20 -10.75
CA VAL A 707 3.36 -21.36 -10.20
C VAL A 707 4.86 -21.12 -10.29
N ALA A 708 5.56 -21.12 -9.16
CA ALA A 708 6.98 -20.75 -9.14
C ALA A 708 7.82 -21.66 -8.25
N TYR A 709 9.00 -22.07 -8.71
CA TYR A 709 9.96 -22.84 -7.92
C TYR A 709 9.40 -24.16 -7.35
N CYS A 710 8.51 -24.83 -8.10
CA CYS A 710 7.92 -26.12 -7.75
C CYS A 710 8.68 -27.26 -8.45
N ARG A 711 9.80 -27.70 -7.85
CA ARG A 711 10.78 -28.58 -8.51
C ARG A 711 10.28 -29.97 -8.90
N ASN A 712 9.31 -30.53 -8.16
CA ASN A 712 8.74 -31.86 -8.47
C ASN A 712 7.39 -31.82 -9.18
N LEU A 713 6.91 -30.65 -9.57
CA LEU A 713 5.63 -30.53 -10.26
C LEU A 713 5.76 -31.14 -11.65
N VAL A 714 4.99 -32.19 -11.93
CA VAL A 714 5.02 -32.92 -13.21
C VAL A 714 3.91 -32.46 -14.14
N THR A 715 2.74 -32.13 -13.60
CA THR A 715 1.56 -31.71 -14.38
C THR A 715 0.69 -30.73 -13.60
N LEU A 716 0.08 -29.76 -14.31
CA LEU A 716 -0.90 -28.83 -13.77
C LEU A 716 -2.32 -29.40 -13.68
N SER A 717 -2.60 -30.64 -14.12
CA SER A 717 -3.96 -31.20 -14.34
C SER A 717 -4.63 -30.71 -15.62
N GLU A 718 -5.10 -31.65 -16.45
CA GLU A 718 -5.88 -31.36 -17.67
C GLU A 718 -7.16 -30.57 -17.41
N SER A 719 -7.63 -30.55 -16.16
CA SER A 719 -8.82 -29.80 -15.75
C SER A 719 -8.69 -28.28 -15.92
N PHE A 720 -7.47 -27.74 -16.04
CA PHE A 720 -7.27 -26.31 -16.35
C PHE A 720 -7.74 -25.92 -17.75
N ALA A 721 -7.78 -26.87 -18.69
CA ALA A 721 -8.30 -26.67 -20.05
C ALA A 721 -9.74 -26.14 -20.07
N SER A 722 -10.55 -26.49 -19.06
CA SER A 722 -11.95 -26.07 -18.95
C SER A 722 -12.16 -24.66 -18.40
N LEU A 723 -11.10 -23.97 -17.96
CA LEU A 723 -11.21 -22.67 -17.30
C LEU A 723 -11.23 -21.52 -18.32
N THR A 724 -12.41 -21.02 -18.63
CA THR A 724 -12.62 -19.96 -19.64
C THR A 724 -12.30 -18.56 -19.16
N SER A 725 -12.27 -18.33 -17.85
CA SER A 725 -11.99 -17.00 -17.25
C SER A 725 -10.49 -16.70 -17.10
N LEU A 726 -9.62 -17.67 -17.39
CA LEU A 726 -8.18 -17.56 -17.15
C LEU A 726 -7.55 -16.56 -18.12
N ARG A 727 -6.90 -15.54 -17.57
CA ARG A 727 -6.29 -14.41 -18.30
C ARG A 727 -4.77 -14.44 -18.28
N MET A 728 -4.22 -14.90 -17.17
CA MET A 728 -2.79 -14.95 -16.91
C MET A 728 -2.40 -16.32 -16.38
N VAL A 729 -1.39 -16.92 -17.00
CA VAL A 729 -0.65 -18.07 -16.48
C VAL A 729 0.82 -17.71 -16.43
N GLN A 730 1.44 -17.83 -15.26
CA GLN A 730 2.87 -17.62 -15.08
C GLN A 730 3.50 -18.84 -14.43
N ILE A 731 4.50 -19.43 -15.08
CA ILE A 731 5.24 -20.59 -14.60
C ILE A 731 6.71 -20.20 -14.53
N ILE A 732 7.34 -20.38 -13.38
CA ILE A 732 8.73 -19.99 -13.15
C ILE A 732 9.45 -21.15 -12.48
N SER A 733 10.58 -21.58 -13.03
CA SER A 733 11.51 -22.55 -12.46
C SER A 733 10.84 -23.84 -11.98
N CYS A 734 10.07 -24.47 -12.87
CA CYS A 734 9.37 -25.74 -12.64
C CYS A 734 9.93 -26.83 -13.61
N PRO A 735 11.15 -27.33 -13.38
CA PRO A 735 11.91 -28.10 -14.37
C PRO A 735 11.31 -29.46 -14.75
N LYS A 736 10.44 -30.04 -13.92
CA LYS A 736 9.77 -31.33 -14.22
C LYS A 736 8.41 -31.18 -14.91
N LEU A 737 7.93 -29.95 -15.10
CA LEU A 737 6.69 -29.69 -15.81
C LEU A 737 7.00 -29.72 -17.31
N LEU A 738 6.85 -30.89 -17.93
CA LEU A 738 7.25 -31.13 -19.32
C LEU A 738 6.24 -30.64 -20.35
N SER A 739 4.96 -30.59 -19.98
CA SER A 739 3.88 -30.13 -20.84
C SER A 739 2.87 -29.32 -20.04
N LEU A 740 2.13 -28.47 -20.75
CA LEU A 740 0.99 -27.78 -20.19
C LEU A 740 -0.31 -28.46 -20.66
N PRO A 741 -1.41 -28.32 -19.91
CA PRO A 741 -2.73 -28.80 -20.32
C PRO A 741 -3.14 -28.29 -21.71
N GLU A 742 -3.82 -29.13 -22.47
CA GLU A 742 -4.32 -28.76 -23.80
C GLU A 742 -5.32 -27.57 -23.69
N GLY A 743 -5.19 -26.54 -24.52
CA GLY A 743 -6.05 -25.35 -24.46
C GLY A 743 -5.56 -24.22 -23.54
N ILE A 744 -4.50 -24.41 -22.75
CA ILE A 744 -3.88 -23.32 -21.96
C ILE A 744 -3.28 -22.22 -22.87
N ASP A 745 -2.92 -22.58 -24.11
CA ASP A 745 -2.39 -21.70 -25.15
C ASP A 745 -3.40 -20.63 -25.60
N ARG A 746 -4.70 -20.84 -25.31
CA ARG A 746 -5.77 -19.87 -25.57
C ARG A 746 -5.80 -18.74 -24.55
N VAL A 747 -5.11 -18.89 -23.41
CA VAL A 747 -5.03 -17.86 -22.37
C VAL A 747 -4.32 -16.62 -22.93
N PRO A 748 -4.87 -15.40 -22.74
CA PRO A 748 -4.31 -14.16 -23.27
C PRO A 748 -2.82 -13.93 -22.95
N MET A 749 -2.40 -14.23 -21.72
CA MET A 749 -1.01 -14.05 -21.29
C MET A 749 -0.47 -15.31 -20.62
N VAL A 750 0.46 -15.98 -21.29
CA VAL A 750 1.19 -17.13 -20.74
C VAL A 750 2.67 -16.79 -20.68
N LYS A 751 3.25 -16.80 -19.47
CA LYS A 751 4.67 -16.54 -19.20
C LYS A 751 5.33 -17.78 -18.64
N ILE A 752 6.42 -18.25 -19.25
CA ILE A 752 7.21 -19.38 -18.76
C ILE A 752 8.66 -18.95 -18.64
N ASP A 753 9.21 -19.00 -17.43
CA ASP A 753 10.59 -18.58 -17.13
C ASP A 753 10.92 -17.18 -17.67
N GLY A 754 9.96 -16.26 -17.56
CA GLY A 754 10.07 -14.89 -18.04
C GLY A 754 9.81 -14.69 -19.53
N ARG A 755 9.57 -15.76 -20.30
CA ARG A 755 9.26 -15.70 -21.75
C ARG A 755 7.75 -15.74 -21.99
N GLU A 756 7.25 -14.79 -22.77
CA GLU A 756 5.84 -14.78 -23.21
C GLU A 756 5.61 -15.77 -24.36
N LEU A 757 4.59 -16.61 -24.22
CA LEU A 757 4.06 -17.48 -25.28
C LEU A 757 2.95 -16.72 -26.02
N HIS A 758 3.24 -16.21 -27.21
CA HIS A 758 2.21 -15.64 -28.08
C HIS A 758 1.56 -16.72 -28.95
N ARG A 759 0.31 -16.45 -29.38
CA ARG A 759 -0.64 -17.35 -30.10
C ARG A 759 -0.11 -18.11 -31.33
N HIS A 760 1.13 -17.95 -31.76
CA HIS A 760 1.69 -18.54 -32.99
C HIS A 760 2.94 -19.40 -32.78
N GLY A 761 3.19 -19.92 -31.57
CA GLY A 761 4.13 -21.04 -31.37
C GLY A 761 5.60 -20.75 -31.65
N LEU A 762 6.00 -19.48 -31.84
CA LEU A 762 7.40 -19.09 -31.99
C LEU A 762 7.85 -18.28 -30.78
N ILE A 763 8.76 -18.87 -30.03
CA ILE A 763 9.55 -18.21 -28.99
C ILE A 763 10.38 -17.14 -29.69
N ARG A 764 10.08 -15.85 -29.49
CA ARG A 764 11.06 -14.80 -29.81
C ARG A 764 12.07 -14.76 -28.67
N PRO A 765 13.39 -14.94 -28.93
CA PRO A 765 14.39 -14.66 -27.93
C PRO A 765 14.43 -13.15 -27.69
N THR A 766 14.25 -12.72 -26.44
CA THR A 766 14.81 -11.46 -25.97
C THR A 766 16.34 -11.59 -25.98
N VAL A 767 17.03 -10.50 -26.33
CA VAL A 767 18.45 -10.43 -26.73
C VAL A 767 19.43 -10.64 -25.55
N GLU A 768 19.12 -11.52 -24.60
CA GLU A 768 19.99 -11.84 -23.46
C GLU A 768 20.38 -13.33 -23.35
N SER A 769 20.10 -14.16 -24.36
CA SER A 769 20.53 -15.57 -24.36
C SER A 769 21.76 -15.88 -25.23
N LEU A 770 22.57 -14.87 -25.56
CA LEU A 770 23.92 -15.05 -26.11
C LEU A 770 24.87 -14.01 -25.50
N ARG A 771 25.12 -14.13 -24.19
CA ARG A 771 26.42 -13.88 -23.55
C ARG A 771 26.42 -14.37 -22.11
#